data_AF-A2DI26-F1
#
_entry.id   AF-A2DI26-F1
#
_cell.length_a   1.000
_cell.length_b   1.000
_cell.length_c   1.000
_cell.angle_alpha   90.00
_cell.angle_beta   90.00
_cell.angle_gamma   90.00
#
_symmetry.space_group_name_H-M   'P 1'
#
loop_
_entity.id
_entity.type
_entity.pdbx_description
1 polymer ?
#
loop_
_entity_poly.entity_id
_entity_poly.type
_entity_poly.pdbx_seq_one_letter_code
_entity_poly.pdbx_strand_id
1 'polypeptide(L)'
;MKTVYSFSEYPDLEKQVNGADSAMTILGRKSTVLAQLATQDIRVPQSFTITTEFIDKFNKLKLTAIPSLTWKLIVDNIKIIEEKTGRKLGDINTPLLLSVRGDATSDLSGMLNTVLNIGINDLTVRAIANETKNRTFAYDTYARFIKSYGIVVNGIERARFDNVTKEYMASRGLKATNDFSDIDWIEITKIFKSIYLKRKGIPFPQDPLEQLKGALVCVIQSFTSDKIKKYATYFNMINNLGFSVLVQEMIFGTSQCDCLSAKISTRNPATGESQLAGNLANNALCCDIEEEFASYKDAHTATGPVHRDITDFSKKIETFFKGPQEIDFVFDPNNSYVLNVKPLYFSGAARFAAVRDMANEGMLSKEDTVMCLTPDDLNALSGSVIEKEPKTVLASGIPAGAGVVGGKAVFDSADIAKAKDGNLILIREHISPLDFDDVVKSAAVVTCDDATTSYAARLLRMLRKPGILGANFTIDQQTKTAKFGETEVKAAASVTVSHNGKLFNKIQKSSEPKGGSEAAKAILEWADEIRSGKVSVVAPVSSLIDVENAKLSGSDGLAFFPMDSLITGKRIDAMKMFVEKGQDKGLAQLKSELISDIKQIISQPNISIMLLDDPLSKYLSDPVKLTEEISVLRAQKEFKEQNEEEFKKEKELNAKIATLEAVKRLKESNPMMGTRGVKMAIVNDKVFNLEISAISEAAKEAGVSSISILLPDVTDGCEVAEIKKMSASLLEGLEVKWGSSVESARACLMMETIAKESDFIAISTTGLQQTVYGMCKADAEKLFVTDYMTRGILRESPFKSVDEDAVGELMKEAAKDAKEVNPNINIIIYGEQCSIAKSIKYCTSIGIDSIACPASMVPVAKLCCAQSVIANRK
;
A
#
# COMPACT_ATOMS: atom_id res chain seq x y z
N MET A 1 -23.38 16.41 24.94
CA MET A 1 -23.88 15.27 24.12
C MET A 1 -24.07 14.05 25.00
N LYS A 2 -24.97 13.15 24.58
CA LYS A 2 -25.19 11.85 25.23
C LYS A 2 -23.93 10.98 25.06
N THR A 3 -23.49 10.30 26.12
CA THR A 3 -22.21 9.54 26.12
C THR A 3 -22.37 8.05 25.79
N VAL A 4 -23.61 7.54 25.81
CA VAL A 4 -23.98 6.15 25.56
C VAL A 4 -25.21 6.11 24.66
N TYR A 5 -25.17 5.31 23.59
CA TYR A 5 -26.28 5.09 22.65
C TYR A 5 -26.63 3.61 22.56
N SER A 6 -27.92 3.28 22.69
CA SER A 6 -28.40 1.94 22.36
C SER A 6 -28.62 1.81 20.85
N PHE A 7 -28.57 0.59 20.31
CA PHE A 7 -28.85 0.36 18.88
C PHE A 7 -30.27 0.77 18.48
N SER A 8 -31.23 0.71 19.40
CA SER A 8 -32.59 1.22 19.18
C SER A 8 -32.66 2.72 18.87
N GLU A 9 -31.64 3.49 19.28
CA GLU A 9 -31.58 4.94 19.09
C GLU A 9 -30.79 5.34 17.85
N TYR A 10 -30.21 4.36 17.14
CA TYR A 10 -29.42 4.62 15.94
C TYR A 10 -30.20 5.34 14.82
N PRO A 11 -31.44 4.95 14.46
CA PRO A 11 -32.18 5.63 13.41
C PRO A 11 -32.44 7.12 13.70
N ASP A 12 -32.60 7.47 14.98
CA ASP A 12 -32.78 8.86 15.40
C ASP A 12 -31.45 9.63 15.37
N LEU A 13 -30.36 8.99 15.80
CA LEU A 13 -29.02 9.57 15.71
C LEU A 13 -28.63 9.85 14.26
N GLU A 14 -28.80 8.87 13.36
CA GLU A 14 -28.47 9.00 11.93
C GLU A 14 -29.19 10.19 11.29
N LYS A 15 -30.49 10.36 11.60
CA LYS A 15 -31.27 11.53 11.16
C LYS A 15 -30.76 12.84 11.76
N GLN A 16 -30.38 12.86 13.04
CA GLN A 16 -29.87 14.06 13.71
C GLN A 16 -28.53 14.54 13.14
N VAL A 17 -27.67 13.61 12.72
CA VAL A 17 -26.32 13.92 12.24
C VAL A 17 -26.19 13.90 10.71
N ASN A 18 -27.32 13.85 10.00
CA ASN A 18 -27.40 13.88 8.54
C ASN A 18 -26.61 12.75 7.84
N GLY A 19 -26.64 11.53 8.38
CA GLY A 19 -26.18 10.33 7.68
C GLY A 19 -25.24 9.42 8.45
N ALA A 20 -25.01 8.24 7.87
CA ALA A 20 -24.22 7.15 8.48
C ALA A 20 -22.76 7.51 8.74
N ASP A 21 -22.11 8.27 7.85
CA ASP A 21 -20.70 8.65 7.99
C ASP A 21 -20.49 9.53 9.23
N SER A 22 -21.38 10.50 9.44
CA SER A 22 -21.35 11.35 10.64
C SER A 22 -21.69 10.54 11.91
N ALA A 23 -22.63 9.61 11.85
CA ALA A 23 -22.90 8.70 12.97
C ALA A 23 -21.69 7.81 13.29
N MET A 24 -20.93 7.39 12.27
CA MET A 24 -19.69 6.62 12.41
C MET A 24 -18.61 7.38 13.17
N THR A 25 -18.51 8.70 13.01
CA THR A 25 -17.57 9.52 13.80
C THR A 25 -17.89 9.51 15.31
N ILE A 26 -19.14 9.25 15.69
CA ILE A 26 -19.61 9.26 17.08
C ILE A 26 -19.60 7.86 17.70
N LEU A 27 -20.09 6.86 16.96
CA LEU A 27 -20.27 5.49 17.45
C LEU A 27 -19.09 4.57 17.10
N GLY A 28 -18.24 4.93 16.15
CA GLY A 28 -17.28 4.03 15.55
C GLY A 28 -17.90 3.13 14.47
N ARG A 29 -17.02 2.47 13.72
CA ARG A 29 -17.37 1.73 12.50
C ARG A 29 -18.19 0.48 12.79
N LYS A 30 -17.74 -0.38 13.72
CA LYS A 30 -18.43 -1.66 13.98
C LYS A 30 -19.83 -1.42 14.53
N SER A 31 -19.95 -0.50 15.49
CA SER A 31 -21.21 -0.13 16.11
C SER A 31 -22.21 0.39 15.08
N THR A 32 -21.76 1.29 14.21
CA THR A 32 -22.60 1.87 13.14
C THR A 32 -23.06 0.81 12.16
N VAL A 33 -22.13 -0.03 11.67
CA VAL A 33 -22.43 -1.12 10.73
C VAL A 33 -23.47 -2.09 11.33
N LEU A 34 -23.26 -2.53 12.56
CA LEU A 34 -24.20 -3.45 13.22
C LEU A 34 -25.57 -2.81 13.47
N ALA A 35 -25.61 -1.52 13.83
CA ALA A 35 -26.86 -0.80 14.00
C ALA A 35 -27.61 -0.62 12.67
N GLN A 36 -26.90 -0.35 11.55
CA GLN A 36 -27.50 -0.31 10.22
C GLN A 36 -28.10 -1.66 9.83
N LEU A 37 -27.39 -2.76 10.07
CA LEU A 37 -27.88 -4.11 9.77
C LEU A 37 -29.14 -4.45 10.57
N ALA A 38 -29.21 -4.02 11.83
CA ALA A 38 -30.41 -4.17 12.65
C ALA A 38 -31.65 -3.48 12.05
N THR A 39 -31.48 -2.43 11.22
CA THR A 39 -32.59 -1.78 10.49
C THR A 39 -33.02 -2.52 9.21
N GLN A 40 -32.23 -3.49 8.75
CA GLN A 40 -32.43 -4.23 7.48
C GLN A 40 -32.99 -5.66 7.70
N ASP A 41 -33.72 -5.87 8.80
CA ASP A 41 -34.22 -7.19 9.24
C ASP A 41 -33.12 -8.26 9.40
N ILE A 42 -31.87 -7.83 9.63
CA ILE A 42 -30.77 -8.73 9.98
C ILE A 42 -30.66 -8.77 11.50
N ARG A 43 -30.68 -9.97 12.06
CA ARG A 43 -30.62 -10.17 13.50
C ARG A 43 -29.20 -9.89 14.01
N VAL A 44 -29.10 -8.95 14.93
CA VAL A 44 -27.86 -8.54 15.60
C VAL A 44 -28.11 -8.62 17.11
N PRO A 45 -27.15 -9.09 17.92
CA PRO A 45 -27.32 -9.15 19.37
C PRO A 45 -27.55 -7.76 19.98
N GLN A 46 -28.34 -7.68 21.05
CA GLN A 46 -28.65 -6.40 21.69
C GLN A 46 -27.37 -5.74 22.21
N SER A 47 -27.20 -4.46 21.90
CA SER A 47 -25.94 -3.75 22.11
C SER A 47 -26.14 -2.26 22.39
N PHE A 48 -25.13 -1.66 23.03
CA PHE A 48 -24.98 -0.22 23.16
C PHE A 48 -23.51 0.19 22.99
N THR A 49 -23.30 1.45 22.66
CA THR A 49 -21.98 2.00 22.34
C THR A 49 -21.66 3.20 23.23
N ILE A 50 -20.45 3.21 23.77
CA ILE A 50 -19.85 4.36 24.45
C ILE A 50 -19.13 5.21 23.40
N THR A 51 -19.53 6.46 23.29
CA THR A 51 -19.15 7.38 22.20
C THR A 51 -17.67 7.74 22.14
N THR A 52 -17.22 8.12 20.94
CA THR A 52 -15.86 8.61 20.70
C THR A 52 -15.49 9.84 21.53
N GLU A 53 -16.41 10.79 21.64
CA GLU A 53 -16.21 12.02 22.43
C GLU A 53 -15.97 11.73 23.91
N PHE A 54 -16.70 10.76 24.49
CA PHE A 54 -16.49 10.38 25.89
C PHE A 54 -15.09 9.79 26.10
N ILE A 55 -14.67 8.90 25.20
CA ILE A 55 -13.39 8.20 25.30
C ILE A 55 -12.21 9.16 25.11
N ASP A 56 -12.31 10.09 24.16
CA ASP A 56 -11.33 11.15 23.96
C ASP A 56 -11.19 12.01 25.24
N LYS A 57 -12.30 12.45 25.83
CA LYS A 57 -12.29 13.19 27.10
C LYS A 57 -11.70 12.37 28.25
N PHE A 58 -12.06 11.09 28.36
CA PHE A 58 -11.55 10.19 29.38
C PHE A 58 -10.03 10.08 29.33
N ASN A 59 -9.47 9.91 28.13
CA ASN A 59 -8.04 9.79 27.90
C ASN A 59 -7.30 11.12 28.09
N LYS A 60 -7.83 12.24 27.58
CA LYS A 60 -7.26 13.59 27.76
C LYS A 60 -7.16 13.98 29.23
N LEU A 61 -8.19 13.66 30.02
CA LEU A 61 -8.22 13.91 31.46
C LEU A 61 -7.49 12.85 32.29
N LYS A 62 -6.91 11.82 31.64
CA LYS A 62 -6.21 10.69 32.27
C LYS A 62 -7.01 10.05 33.40
N LEU A 63 -8.32 9.91 33.19
CA LEU A 63 -9.20 9.29 34.18
C LEU A 63 -8.82 7.80 34.36
N THR A 64 -8.93 7.33 35.59
CA THR A 64 -8.71 5.91 35.94
C THR A 64 -10.00 5.18 36.27
N ALA A 65 -11.11 5.91 36.37
CA ALA A 65 -12.43 5.38 36.68
C ALA A 65 -13.52 6.09 35.87
N ILE A 66 -14.57 5.35 35.51
CA ILE A 66 -15.72 5.88 34.78
C ILE A 66 -16.51 6.84 35.71
N PRO A 67 -16.81 8.08 35.28
CA PRO A 67 -17.62 9.01 36.06
C PRO A 67 -19.00 8.45 36.41
N SER A 68 -19.52 8.77 37.59
CA SER A 68 -20.78 8.23 38.13
C SER A 68 -21.99 8.43 37.21
N LEU A 69 -22.09 9.58 36.55
CA LEU A 69 -23.16 9.88 35.60
C LEU A 69 -23.11 8.94 34.38
N THR A 70 -21.93 8.75 33.79
CA THR A 70 -21.76 7.82 32.65
C THR A 70 -21.96 6.38 33.08
N TRP A 71 -21.49 6.00 34.27
CA TRP A 71 -21.73 4.66 34.82
C TRP A 71 -23.22 4.36 34.99
N LYS A 72 -24.00 5.33 35.49
CA LYS A 72 -25.45 5.20 35.56
C LYS A 72 -26.08 4.96 34.18
N LEU A 73 -25.67 5.70 33.15
CA LEU A 73 -26.15 5.50 31.78
C LEU A 73 -25.79 4.11 31.24
N ILE A 74 -24.60 3.59 31.53
CA ILE A 74 -24.19 2.24 31.13
C ILE A 74 -25.11 1.21 31.80
N VAL A 75 -25.33 1.31 33.11
CA VAL A 75 -26.22 0.39 33.85
C VAL A 75 -27.67 0.48 33.36
N ASP A 76 -28.17 1.67 33.06
CA ASP A 76 -29.51 1.86 32.51
C ASP A 76 -29.66 1.23 31.12
N ASN A 77 -28.62 1.28 30.27
CA ASN A 77 -28.62 0.57 28.98
C ASN A 77 -28.52 -0.95 29.13
N ILE A 78 -27.84 -1.46 30.16
CA ILE A 78 -27.85 -2.90 30.46
C ILE A 78 -29.27 -3.35 30.80
N LYS A 79 -30.02 -2.59 31.59
CA LYS A 79 -31.43 -2.92 31.88
C LYS A 79 -32.30 -3.00 30.62
N ILE A 80 -32.06 -2.15 29.63
CA ILE A 80 -32.75 -2.24 28.33
C ILE A 80 -32.43 -3.58 27.63
N ILE A 81 -31.18 -4.05 27.70
CA ILE A 81 -30.81 -5.37 27.20
C ILE A 81 -31.51 -6.46 28.01
N GLU A 82 -31.54 -6.35 29.35
CA GLU A 82 -32.21 -7.33 30.22
C GLU A 82 -33.71 -7.43 29.91
N GLU A 83 -34.39 -6.31 29.70
CA GLU A 83 -35.81 -6.25 29.35
C GLU A 83 -36.10 -6.89 27.99
N LYS A 84 -35.24 -6.64 26.98
CA LYS A 84 -35.42 -7.19 25.63
C LYS A 84 -35.10 -8.68 25.53
N THR A 85 -34.14 -9.15 26.32
CA THR A 85 -33.65 -10.54 26.26
C THR A 85 -34.35 -11.44 27.27
N GLY A 86 -34.95 -10.87 28.32
CA GLY A 86 -35.49 -11.60 29.46
C GLY A 86 -34.42 -12.19 30.38
N ARG A 87 -33.13 -11.90 30.15
CA ARG A 87 -31.98 -12.38 30.94
C ARG A 87 -31.48 -11.26 31.84
N LYS A 88 -30.84 -11.60 32.97
CA LYS A 88 -30.33 -10.60 33.93
C LYS A 88 -28.86 -10.80 34.25
N LEU A 89 -28.11 -9.71 34.35
CA LEU A 89 -26.66 -9.75 34.61
C LEU A 89 -26.42 -10.24 36.04
N GLY A 90 -25.75 -11.39 36.18
CA GLY A 90 -25.49 -12.02 37.48
C GLY A 90 -26.61 -12.91 38.02
N ASP A 91 -27.68 -13.13 37.26
CA ASP A 91 -28.78 -13.99 37.68
C ASP A 91 -28.38 -15.47 37.71
N ILE A 92 -28.82 -16.18 38.74
CA ILE A 92 -28.43 -17.58 39.01
C ILE A 92 -29.26 -18.61 38.24
N ASN A 93 -30.30 -18.18 37.51
CA ASN A 93 -31.16 -19.03 36.72
C ASN A 93 -31.01 -18.72 35.22
N THR A 94 -31.10 -17.43 34.86
CA THR A 94 -31.04 -16.96 33.47
C THR A 94 -30.02 -15.82 33.32
N PRO A 95 -28.71 -16.14 33.38
CA PRO A 95 -27.66 -15.14 33.34
C PRO A 95 -27.60 -14.46 31.96
N LEU A 96 -27.47 -13.15 31.96
CA LEU A 96 -27.00 -12.35 30.82
C LEU A 96 -25.48 -12.28 30.88
N LEU A 97 -24.81 -12.64 29.79
CA LEU A 97 -23.37 -12.38 29.62
C LEU A 97 -23.15 -11.32 28.56
N LEU A 98 -22.09 -10.53 28.73
CA LEU A 98 -21.75 -9.41 27.86
C LEU A 98 -20.36 -9.59 27.25
N SER A 99 -20.13 -8.94 26.12
CA SER A 99 -18.82 -8.69 25.55
C SER A 99 -18.54 -7.20 25.56
N VAL A 100 -17.28 -6.85 25.82
CA VAL A 100 -16.76 -5.48 25.67
C VAL A 100 -15.74 -5.51 24.54
N ARG A 101 -16.03 -4.77 23.47
CA ARG A 101 -15.28 -4.76 22.23
C ARG A 101 -14.80 -3.35 21.94
N GLY A 102 -13.50 -3.17 21.77
CA GLY A 102 -12.97 -1.92 21.25
C GLY A 102 -13.41 -1.70 19.80
N ASP A 103 -13.80 -0.47 19.50
CA ASP A 103 -14.25 -0.01 18.19
C ASP A 103 -13.57 1.33 17.84
N ALA A 104 -13.52 1.65 16.56
CA ALA A 104 -12.90 2.87 16.06
C ALA A 104 -13.58 3.35 14.79
N THR A 105 -13.40 4.63 14.45
CA THR A 105 -13.88 5.23 13.19
C THR A 105 -13.25 4.60 11.95
N SER A 106 -12.02 4.09 12.09
CA SER A 106 -11.25 3.41 11.04
C SER A 106 -11.15 1.91 11.29
N ASP A 107 -10.77 1.15 10.27
CA ASP A 107 -10.53 -0.30 10.40
C ASP A 107 -9.24 -0.58 11.21
N LEU A 108 -9.40 -0.85 12.51
CA LEU A 108 -8.35 -1.32 13.42
C LEU A 108 -8.56 -2.80 13.76
N SER A 109 -9.07 -3.58 12.81
CA SER A 109 -9.47 -4.95 13.10
C SER A 109 -8.28 -5.79 13.57
N GLY A 110 -8.47 -6.54 14.65
CA GLY A 110 -7.43 -7.30 15.35
C GLY A 110 -6.59 -6.47 16.33
N MET A 111 -6.51 -5.14 16.20
CA MET A 111 -5.66 -4.31 17.07
C MET A 111 -6.28 -3.98 18.43
N LEU A 112 -7.61 -3.92 18.48
CA LEU A 112 -8.36 -3.49 19.66
C LEU A 112 -8.67 -4.64 20.60
N ASN A 113 -8.54 -4.39 21.89
CA ASN A 113 -8.82 -5.38 22.91
C ASN A 113 -10.32 -5.75 22.91
N THR A 114 -10.60 -7.04 23.12
CA THR A 114 -11.95 -7.58 23.27
C THR A 114 -11.96 -8.50 24.48
N VAL A 115 -12.98 -8.36 25.33
CA VAL A 115 -13.22 -9.23 26.48
C VAL A 115 -14.61 -9.84 26.32
N LEU A 116 -14.68 -11.17 26.24
CA LEU A 116 -15.93 -11.92 26.09
C LEU A 116 -16.40 -12.45 27.45
N ASN A 117 -17.63 -12.96 27.52
CA ASN A 117 -18.19 -13.71 28.66
C ASN A 117 -18.25 -12.94 30.01
N ILE A 118 -18.31 -11.61 29.98
CA ILE A 118 -18.43 -10.80 31.20
C ILE A 118 -19.77 -11.10 31.89
N GLY A 119 -19.71 -11.39 33.19
CA GLY A 119 -20.84 -11.81 34.01
C GLY A 119 -20.78 -13.27 34.45
N ILE A 120 -19.86 -14.07 33.91
CA ILE A 120 -19.67 -15.44 34.35
C ILE A 120 -18.89 -15.49 35.68
N ASN A 121 -19.40 -16.25 36.64
CA ASN A 121 -18.85 -16.41 37.98
C ASN A 121 -19.19 -17.80 38.55
N ASP A 122 -18.82 -18.07 39.79
CA ASP A 122 -19.03 -19.37 40.44
C ASP A 122 -20.50 -19.82 40.57
N LEU A 123 -21.43 -18.87 40.51
CA LEU A 123 -22.88 -19.13 40.55
C LEU A 123 -23.47 -19.22 39.14
N THR A 124 -23.21 -18.22 38.29
CA THR A 124 -23.79 -18.14 36.94
C THR A 124 -23.27 -19.23 36.01
N VAL A 125 -22.05 -19.76 36.21
CA VAL A 125 -21.56 -20.93 35.47
C VAL A 125 -22.45 -22.16 35.66
N ARG A 126 -23.07 -22.32 36.84
CA ARG A 126 -23.98 -23.43 37.12
C ARG A 126 -25.29 -23.26 36.37
N ALA A 127 -25.77 -22.03 36.28
CA ALA A 127 -26.95 -21.67 35.49
C ALA A 127 -26.73 -22.00 34.01
N ILE A 128 -25.58 -21.59 33.46
CA ILE A 128 -25.18 -21.89 32.07
C ILE A 128 -25.07 -23.40 31.86
N ALA A 129 -24.46 -24.14 32.79
CA ALA A 129 -24.36 -25.59 32.70
C ALA A 129 -25.73 -26.29 32.69
N ASN A 130 -26.69 -25.78 33.47
CA ASN A 130 -28.06 -26.30 33.52
C ASN A 130 -28.84 -25.96 32.25
N GLU A 131 -28.74 -24.73 31.76
CA GLU A 131 -29.43 -24.23 30.58
C GLU A 131 -28.94 -24.95 29.31
N THR A 132 -27.62 -25.02 29.12
CA THR A 132 -27.01 -25.68 27.96
C THR A 132 -27.02 -27.20 28.04
N LYS A 133 -27.29 -27.77 29.23
CA LYS A 133 -27.09 -29.19 29.56
C LYS A 133 -25.68 -29.68 29.23
N ASN A 134 -24.70 -28.78 29.17
CA ASN A 134 -23.32 -29.07 28.81
C ASN A 134 -22.38 -28.45 29.84
N ARG A 135 -22.02 -29.24 30.85
CA ARG A 135 -21.10 -28.83 31.93
C ARG A 135 -19.70 -28.52 31.40
N THR A 136 -19.21 -29.31 30.45
CA THR A 136 -17.91 -29.10 29.82
C THR A 136 -17.83 -27.71 29.19
N PHE A 137 -18.83 -27.35 28.38
CA PHE A 137 -18.92 -26.04 27.72
C PHE A 137 -18.98 -24.88 28.72
N ALA A 138 -19.80 -25.00 29.77
CA ALA A 138 -19.94 -23.94 30.76
C ALA A 138 -18.62 -23.64 31.50
N TYR A 139 -17.91 -24.69 31.93
CA TYR A 139 -16.64 -24.53 32.65
C TYR A 139 -15.47 -24.20 31.73
N ASP A 140 -15.46 -24.65 30.47
CA ASP A 140 -14.53 -24.17 29.44
C ASP A 140 -14.69 -22.66 29.24
N THR A 141 -15.92 -22.20 29.01
CA THR A 141 -16.27 -20.78 28.86
C THR A 141 -15.79 -19.97 30.07
N TYR A 142 -15.92 -20.52 31.28
CA TYR A 142 -15.45 -19.85 32.50
C TYR A 142 -13.92 -19.81 32.60
N ALA A 143 -13.24 -20.92 32.33
CA ALA A 143 -11.78 -20.98 32.33
C ALA A 143 -11.19 -19.99 31.31
N ARG A 144 -11.74 -19.96 30.09
CA ARG A 144 -11.36 -19.01 29.03
C ARG A 144 -11.60 -17.58 29.46
N PHE A 145 -12.71 -17.28 30.12
CA PHE A 145 -12.97 -15.94 30.64
C PHE A 145 -11.89 -15.51 31.65
N ILE A 146 -11.56 -16.36 32.64
CA ILE A 146 -10.55 -16.01 33.65
C ILE A 146 -9.18 -15.79 33.01
N LYS A 147 -8.79 -16.66 32.06
CA LYS A 147 -7.55 -16.52 31.30
C LYS A 147 -7.55 -15.21 30.50
N SER A 148 -8.58 -14.96 29.70
CA SER A 148 -8.70 -13.78 28.85
C SER A 148 -8.74 -12.49 29.67
N TYR A 149 -9.55 -12.45 30.73
CA TYR A 149 -9.64 -11.30 31.64
C TYR A 149 -8.30 -11.05 32.36
N GLY A 150 -7.66 -12.11 32.85
CA GLY A 150 -6.33 -12.02 33.48
C GLY A 150 -5.26 -11.45 32.56
N ILE A 151 -5.25 -11.87 31.29
CA ILE A 151 -4.29 -11.38 30.28
C ILE A 151 -4.62 -9.95 29.86
N VAL A 152 -5.84 -9.71 29.40
CA VAL A 152 -6.23 -8.45 28.77
C VAL A 152 -6.41 -7.34 29.80
N VAL A 153 -7.25 -7.57 30.82
CA VAL A 153 -7.62 -6.55 31.82
C VAL A 153 -6.52 -6.33 32.83
N ASN A 154 -5.80 -7.41 33.18
CA ASN A 154 -4.87 -7.40 34.30
C ASN A 154 -3.40 -7.54 33.88
N GLY A 155 -3.10 -7.72 32.59
CA GLY A 155 -1.73 -7.75 32.08
C GLY A 155 -0.92 -8.94 32.59
N ILE A 156 -1.56 -10.05 32.95
CA ILE A 156 -0.88 -11.28 33.33
C ILE A 156 -0.31 -11.94 32.07
N GLU A 157 0.96 -12.38 32.12
CA GLU A 157 1.65 -13.01 30.99
C GLU A 157 0.93 -14.27 30.49
N ARG A 158 0.60 -14.32 29.19
CA ARG A 158 -0.08 -15.46 28.53
C ARG A 158 0.62 -16.80 28.76
N ALA A 159 1.96 -16.82 28.67
CA ALA A 159 2.79 -18.01 28.86
C ALA A 159 2.53 -18.73 30.20
N ARG A 160 2.08 -18.03 31.24
CA ARG A 160 1.78 -18.64 32.54
C ARG A 160 0.55 -19.56 32.47
N PHE A 161 -0.48 -19.11 31.77
CA PHE A 161 -1.68 -19.91 31.57
C PHE A 161 -1.39 -21.08 30.63
N ASP A 162 -0.63 -20.83 29.56
CA ASP A 162 -0.30 -21.85 28.55
C ASP A 162 0.61 -22.95 29.12
N ASN A 163 1.66 -22.59 29.87
CA ASN A 163 2.54 -23.57 30.51
C ASN A 163 1.79 -24.45 31.51
N VAL A 164 0.92 -23.85 32.33
CA VAL A 164 0.08 -24.62 33.27
C VAL A 164 -0.88 -25.55 32.54
N THR A 165 -1.43 -25.12 31.41
CA THR A 165 -2.32 -25.98 30.60
C THR A 165 -1.53 -27.15 30.01
N LYS A 166 -0.32 -26.91 29.50
CA LYS A 166 0.59 -27.96 28.98
C LYS A 166 1.02 -28.94 30.07
N GLU A 167 1.40 -28.45 31.25
CA GLU A 167 1.76 -29.28 32.40
C GLU A 167 0.55 -30.13 32.87
N TYR A 168 -0.63 -29.53 32.92
CA TYR A 168 -1.87 -30.22 33.28
C TYR A 168 -2.19 -31.35 32.27
N MET A 169 -2.13 -31.04 30.96
CA MET A 169 -2.30 -32.03 29.89
C MET A 169 -1.30 -33.18 29.97
N ALA A 170 -0.02 -32.86 30.15
CA ALA A 170 1.05 -33.84 30.25
C ALA A 170 0.84 -34.77 31.46
N SER A 171 0.38 -34.23 32.60
CA SER A 171 0.10 -35.02 33.81
C SER A 171 -1.04 -36.03 33.65
N ARG A 172 -1.95 -35.81 32.69
CA ARG A 172 -3.12 -36.65 32.43
C ARG A 172 -3.07 -37.40 31.08
N GLY A 173 -1.99 -37.27 30.32
CA GLY A 173 -1.84 -37.90 29.02
C GLY A 173 -2.80 -37.39 27.94
N LEU A 174 -3.32 -36.16 28.09
CA LEU A 174 -4.24 -35.53 27.14
C LEU A 174 -3.43 -34.89 26.01
N LYS A 175 -3.92 -34.99 24.76
CA LYS A 175 -3.22 -34.46 23.58
C LYS A 175 -3.71 -33.07 23.19
N ALA A 176 -5.00 -32.79 23.38
CA ALA A 176 -5.61 -31.51 23.08
C ALA A 176 -6.55 -31.06 24.20
N THR A 177 -6.86 -29.75 24.24
CA THR A 177 -7.88 -29.21 25.14
C THR A 177 -9.28 -29.75 24.83
N ASN A 178 -9.52 -30.23 23.61
CA ASN A 178 -10.77 -30.87 23.23
C ASN A 178 -10.98 -32.22 23.94
N ASP A 179 -9.93 -32.83 24.49
CA ASP A 179 -10.02 -34.08 25.26
C ASP A 179 -10.44 -33.85 26.73
N PHE A 180 -10.62 -32.60 27.16
CA PHE A 180 -10.90 -32.28 28.57
C PHE A 180 -12.31 -32.67 28.97
N SER A 181 -12.44 -33.36 30.10
CA SER A 181 -13.73 -33.59 30.74
C SER A 181 -14.24 -32.34 31.47
N ASP A 182 -15.49 -32.37 31.93
CA ASP A 182 -16.03 -31.30 32.78
C ASP A 182 -15.24 -31.15 34.10
N ILE A 183 -14.76 -32.26 34.66
CA ILE A 183 -13.91 -32.25 35.87
C ILE A 183 -12.58 -31.55 35.58
N ASP A 184 -11.97 -31.82 34.43
CA ASP A 184 -10.71 -31.18 34.03
C ASP A 184 -10.87 -29.67 33.89
N TRP A 185 -11.96 -29.21 33.27
CA TRP A 185 -12.26 -27.78 33.17
C TRP A 185 -12.53 -27.12 34.53
N ILE A 186 -13.16 -27.82 35.47
CA ILE A 186 -13.35 -27.33 36.84
C ILE A 186 -12.01 -27.19 37.56
N GLU A 187 -11.12 -28.17 37.43
CA GLU A 187 -9.79 -28.14 38.04
C GLU A 187 -8.94 -27.00 37.47
N ILE A 188 -8.87 -26.87 36.13
CA ILE A 188 -8.07 -25.82 35.50
C ILE A 188 -8.61 -24.42 35.81
N THR A 189 -9.94 -24.26 35.93
CA THR A 189 -10.58 -23.01 36.39
C THR A 189 -10.05 -22.60 37.76
N LYS A 190 -9.93 -23.53 38.72
CA LYS A 190 -9.38 -23.25 40.05
C LYS A 190 -7.92 -22.84 39.97
N ILE A 191 -7.13 -23.52 39.12
CA ILE A 191 -5.72 -23.20 38.93
C ILE A 191 -5.58 -21.79 38.33
N PHE A 192 -6.38 -21.43 37.32
CA PHE A 192 -6.37 -20.08 36.73
C PHE A 192 -6.72 -18.98 37.72
N LYS A 193 -7.71 -19.20 38.61
CA LYS A 193 -7.99 -18.29 39.72
C LYS A 193 -6.80 -18.16 40.68
N SER A 194 -6.08 -19.25 40.93
CA SER A 194 -4.88 -19.21 41.79
C SER A 194 -3.75 -18.40 41.14
N ILE A 195 -3.57 -18.49 39.82
CA ILE A 195 -2.60 -17.67 39.07
C ILE A 195 -2.98 -16.18 39.22
N TYR A 196 -4.26 -15.86 39.05
CA TYR A 196 -4.78 -14.51 39.22
C TYR A 196 -4.50 -13.97 40.63
N LEU A 197 -4.84 -14.73 41.67
CA LEU A 197 -4.61 -14.37 43.06
C LEU A 197 -3.12 -14.15 43.36
N LYS A 198 -2.24 -15.06 42.92
CA LYS A 198 -0.79 -14.96 43.11
C LYS A 198 -0.19 -13.71 42.44
N ARG A 199 -0.76 -13.26 41.33
CA ARG A 199 -0.21 -12.15 40.53
C ARG A 199 -0.78 -10.78 40.91
N LYS A 200 -2.06 -10.73 41.28
CA LYS A 200 -2.73 -9.47 41.64
C LYS A 200 -2.88 -9.25 43.14
N GLY A 201 -2.70 -10.29 43.96
CA GLY A 201 -2.90 -10.22 45.41
C GLY A 201 -4.38 -10.13 45.82
N ILE A 202 -5.30 -10.19 44.85
CA ILE A 202 -6.76 -10.13 45.07
C ILE A 202 -7.44 -11.31 44.36
N PRO A 203 -8.56 -11.83 44.89
CA PRO A 203 -9.31 -12.90 44.24
C PRO A 203 -9.93 -12.41 42.92
N PHE A 204 -10.24 -13.36 42.04
CA PHE A 204 -10.92 -13.06 40.79
C PHE A 204 -12.32 -12.46 41.06
N PRO A 205 -12.68 -11.32 40.44
CA PRO A 205 -13.93 -10.63 40.72
C PRO A 205 -15.14 -11.52 40.43
N GLN A 206 -16.01 -11.70 41.42
CA GLN A 206 -17.25 -12.47 41.28
C GLN A 206 -18.46 -11.60 40.91
N ASP A 207 -18.42 -10.31 41.21
CA ASP A 207 -19.46 -9.36 40.83
C ASP A 207 -19.35 -9.00 39.33
N PRO A 208 -20.39 -9.29 38.52
CA PRO A 208 -20.44 -8.92 37.10
C PRO A 208 -20.22 -7.44 36.81
N LEU A 209 -20.68 -6.55 37.69
CA LEU A 209 -20.54 -5.10 37.47
C LEU A 209 -19.08 -4.66 37.65
N GLU A 210 -18.37 -5.22 38.63
CA GLU A 210 -16.94 -5.00 38.80
C GLU A 210 -16.11 -5.60 37.66
N GLN A 211 -16.51 -6.78 37.14
CA GLN A 211 -15.92 -7.36 35.93
C GLN A 211 -16.09 -6.41 34.73
N LEU A 212 -17.30 -5.89 34.50
CA LEU A 212 -17.58 -4.97 33.41
C LEU A 212 -16.79 -3.68 33.52
N LYS A 213 -16.74 -3.09 34.71
CA LYS A 213 -16.00 -1.85 34.98
C LYS A 213 -14.51 -2.02 34.70
N GLY A 214 -13.91 -3.12 35.15
CA GLY A 214 -12.50 -3.44 34.86
C GLY A 214 -12.24 -3.61 33.37
N ALA A 215 -13.10 -4.34 32.67
CA ALA A 215 -13.01 -4.54 31.22
C ALA A 215 -13.10 -3.21 30.44
N LEU A 216 -14.06 -2.35 30.77
CA LEU A 216 -14.26 -1.05 30.12
C LEU A 216 -13.04 -0.14 30.28
N VAL A 217 -12.53 0.02 31.50
CA VAL A 217 -11.37 0.88 31.77
C VAL A 217 -10.13 0.37 31.01
N CYS A 218 -9.90 -0.94 31.02
CA CYS A 218 -8.78 -1.54 30.28
C CYS A 218 -8.88 -1.27 28.78
N VAL A 219 -10.05 -1.53 28.17
CA VAL A 219 -10.23 -1.33 26.72
C VAL A 219 -10.05 0.13 26.35
N ILE A 220 -10.60 1.07 27.13
CA ILE A 220 -10.43 2.52 26.92
C ILE A 220 -8.94 2.92 26.98
N GLN A 221 -8.20 2.44 27.97
CA GLN A 221 -6.78 2.75 28.13
C GLN A 221 -5.93 2.14 27.02
N SER A 222 -6.34 0.98 26.47
CA SER A 222 -5.61 0.30 25.40
C SER A 222 -5.46 1.14 24.12
N PHE A 223 -6.35 2.11 23.89
CA PHE A 223 -6.34 2.98 22.72
C PHE A 223 -5.11 3.90 22.65
N THR A 224 -4.46 4.15 23.78
CA THR A 224 -3.25 4.99 23.84
C THR A 224 -1.94 4.20 23.64
N SER A 225 -2.04 2.89 23.39
CA SER A 225 -0.89 2.00 23.24
C SER A 225 -0.05 2.32 21.99
N ASP A 226 1.26 2.07 22.09
CA ASP A 226 2.19 2.35 20.99
C ASP A 226 1.94 1.47 19.76
N LYS A 227 1.36 0.28 19.93
CA LYS A 227 0.94 -0.58 18.81
C LYS A 227 -0.07 0.15 17.89
N ILE A 228 -1.04 0.85 18.48
CA ILE A 228 -2.08 1.56 17.72
C ILE A 228 -1.49 2.80 17.06
N LYS A 229 -0.61 3.53 17.77
CA LYS A 229 0.10 4.68 17.17
C LYS A 229 0.89 4.25 15.94
N LYS A 230 1.71 3.20 16.05
CA LYS A 230 2.49 2.67 14.92
C LYS A 230 1.61 2.26 13.74
N TYR A 231 0.52 1.54 14.01
CA TYR A 231 -0.45 1.15 12.98
C TYR A 231 -1.08 2.37 12.30
N ALA A 232 -1.57 3.33 13.09
CA ALA A 232 -2.20 4.54 12.59
C ALA A 232 -1.23 5.43 11.81
N THR A 233 0.05 5.51 12.22
CA THR A 233 1.10 6.21 11.47
C THR A 233 1.36 5.52 10.12
N TYR A 234 1.49 4.19 10.10
CA TYR A 234 1.78 3.45 8.87
C TYR A 234 0.69 3.64 7.81
N PHE A 235 -0.58 3.62 8.22
CA PHE A 235 -1.72 3.82 7.32
C PHE A 235 -2.18 5.29 7.20
N ASN A 236 -1.43 6.25 7.74
CA ASN A 236 -1.77 7.68 7.73
C ASN A 236 -3.18 8.01 8.27
N MET A 237 -3.61 7.32 9.33
CA MET A 237 -4.95 7.44 9.93
C MET A 237 -5.01 8.37 11.15
N ILE A 238 -3.89 8.98 11.57
CA ILE A 238 -3.77 9.68 12.86
C ILE A 238 -4.82 10.79 13.04
N ASN A 239 -5.11 11.56 12.00
CA ASN A 239 -5.99 12.73 12.10
C ASN A 239 -7.49 12.39 12.17
N ASN A 240 -7.89 11.18 11.77
CA ASN A 240 -9.30 10.76 11.69
C ASN A 240 -9.64 9.63 12.67
N LEU A 241 -8.78 9.39 13.68
CA LEU A 241 -8.92 8.27 14.60
C LEU A 241 -9.77 8.66 15.83
N GLY A 242 -11.02 8.19 15.87
CA GLY A 242 -11.87 8.20 17.05
C GLY A 242 -12.07 6.79 17.57
N PHE A 243 -12.08 6.59 18.90
CA PHE A 243 -12.27 5.28 19.51
C PHE A 243 -13.58 5.21 20.27
N SER A 244 -14.32 4.14 20.11
CA SER A 244 -15.56 3.86 20.85
C SER A 244 -15.48 2.48 21.50
N VAL A 245 -16.42 2.17 22.38
CA VAL A 245 -16.53 0.83 22.99
C VAL A 245 -17.93 0.31 22.77
N LEU A 246 -18.00 -0.85 22.12
CA LEU A 246 -19.22 -1.61 21.90
C LEU A 246 -19.40 -2.61 23.06
N VAL A 247 -20.54 -2.52 23.75
CA VAL A 247 -20.98 -3.52 24.73
C VAL A 247 -22.13 -4.29 24.11
N GLN A 248 -21.98 -5.60 23.99
CA GLN A 248 -22.87 -6.46 23.22
C GLN A 248 -23.22 -7.73 24.00
N GLU A 249 -24.48 -8.15 23.96
CA GLU A 249 -24.93 -9.43 24.49
C GLU A 249 -24.16 -10.60 23.89
N MET A 250 -23.77 -11.55 24.75
CA MET A 250 -23.24 -12.83 24.30
C MET A 250 -24.38 -13.75 23.88
N ILE A 251 -24.34 -14.20 22.62
CA ILE A 251 -25.19 -15.29 22.15
C ILE A 251 -24.41 -16.59 22.33
N PHE A 252 -24.92 -17.46 23.18
CA PHE A 252 -24.58 -18.87 23.18
C PHE A 252 -25.75 -19.59 22.55
N GLY A 253 -25.53 -20.59 21.70
CA GLY A 253 -26.67 -21.38 21.26
C GLY A 253 -27.25 -22.11 22.47
N THR A 254 -28.51 -21.83 22.77
CA THR A 254 -29.10 -22.05 24.10
C THR A 254 -30.05 -23.23 24.14
N SER A 255 -30.04 -24.09 23.12
CA SER A 255 -30.75 -25.37 23.19
C SER A 255 -29.97 -26.48 22.51
N GLN A 256 -29.57 -27.53 23.24
CA GLN A 256 -29.15 -28.82 22.66
C GLN A 256 -27.95 -28.75 21.69
N CYS A 257 -26.71 -28.63 22.20
CA CYS A 257 -25.42 -29.00 21.56
C CYS A 257 -25.10 -28.70 20.07
N ASP A 258 -25.93 -27.98 19.32
CA ASP A 258 -25.78 -27.72 17.89
C ASP A 258 -25.57 -26.22 17.60
N CYS A 259 -24.73 -25.58 18.42
CA CYS A 259 -24.34 -24.18 18.20
C CYS A 259 -23.24 -24.13 17.15
N LEU A 260 -23.43 -23.30 16.12
CA LEU A 260 -22.44 -23.16 15.06
C LEU A 260 -21.94 -21.72 15.02
N SER A 261 -20.63 -21.54 14.98
CA SER A 261 -20.02 -20.25 14.67
C SER A 261 -19.40 -20.31 13.29
N ALA A 262 -19.48 -19.21 12.54
CA ALA A 262 -18.91 -19.12 11.19
C ALA A 262 -18.16 -17.81 10.97
N LYS A 263 -17.07 -17.90 10.21
CA LYS A 263 -16.45 -16.75 9.53
C LYS A 263 -16.58 -16.95 8.04
N ILE A 264 -17.42 -16.17 7.38
CA ILE A 264 -17.77 -16.34 5.96
C ILE A 264 -17.37 -15.08 5.19
N SER A 265 -16.67 -15.28 4.09
CA SER A 265 -16.41 -14.27 3.06
C SER A 265 -17.47 -14.39 1.96
N THR A 266 -18.04 -13.27 1.53
CA THR A 266 -19.08 -13.26 0.49
C THR A 266 -18.56 -13.75 -0.86
N ARG A 267 -17.26 -13.55 -1.11
CA ARG A 267 -16.52 -14.03 -2.29
C ARG A 267 -15.23 -14.71 -1.86
N ASN A 268 -14.63 -15.49 -2.75
CA ASN A 268 -13.37 -16.15 -2.45
C ASN A 268 -12.22 -15.12 -2.40
N PRO A 269 -11.52 -14.93 -1.27
CA PRO A 269 -10.46 -13.93 -1.14
C PRO A 269 -9.22 -14.22 -2.01
N ALA A 270 -9.02 -15.48 -2.42
CA ALA A 270 -7.88 -15.93 -3.20
C ALA A 270 -8.10 -15.83 -4.72
N THR A 271 -9.32 -16.11 -5.19
CA THR A 271 -9.65 -16.14 -6.64
C THR A 271 -10.54 -14.99 -7.08
N GLY A 272 -11.35 -14.43 -6.17
CA GLY A 272 -12.33 -13.39 -6.47
C GLY A 272 -13.68 -13.93 -6.95
N GLU A 273 -13.81 -15.24 -7.11
CA GLU A 273 -15.06 -15.88 -7.57
C GLU A 273 -16.22 -15.59 -6.62
N SER A 274 -17.42 -15.44 -7.19
CA SER A 274 -18.69 -15.29 -6.46
C SER A 274 -19.14 -16.60 -5.79
N GLN A 275 -18.30 -17.10 -4.87
CA GLN A 275 -18.57 -18.27 -4.04
C GLN A 275 -18.28 -17.92 -2.58
N LEU A 276 -19.20 -18.30 -1.69
CA LEU A 276 -19.00 -18.18 -0.25
C LEU A 276 -17.81 -19.05 0.18
N ALA A 277 -16.87 -18.44 0.90
CA ALA A 277 -15.67 -19.11 1.39
C ALA A 277 -15.49 -18.82 2.88
N GLY A 278 -15.08 -19.80 3.68
CA GLY A 278 -14.96 -19.58 5.12
C GLY A 278 -14.82 -20.86 5.91
N ASN A 279 -14.83 -20.71 7.23
CA ASN A 279 -14.64 -21.78 8.18
C ASN A 279 -15.82 -21.85 9.16
N LEU A 280 -16.19 -23.07 9.53
CA LEU A 280 -17.31 -23.39 10.41
C LEU A 280 -16.82 -24.18 11.62
N ALA A 281 -17.28 -23.82 12.81
CA ALA A 281 -16.90 -24.50 14.04
C ALA A 281 -18.13 -24.80 14.90
N ASN A 282 -18.28 -26.07 15.28
CA ASN A 282 -19.30 -26.53 16.21
C ASN A 282 -18.86 -26.22 17.65
N ASN A 283 -19.77 -25.67 18.45
CA ASN A 283 -19.57 -25.42 19.88
C ASN A 283 -18.30 -24.59 20.21
N ALA A 284 -17.93 -23.67 19.31
CA ALA A 284 -16.77 -22.79 19.47
C ALA A 284 -17.18 -21.31 19.34
N LEU A 285 -16.37 -20.39 19.88
CA LEU A 285 -16.57 -18.96 19.68
C LEU A 285 -16.00 -18.53 18.32
N CYS A 286 -16.56 -17.48 17.70
CA CYS A 286 -15.98 -16.95 16.45
C CYS A 286 -14.49 -16.57 16.59
N CYS A 287 -14.02 -16.14 17.76
CA CYS A 287 -12.60 -15.86 17.97
C CYS A 287 -11.72 -17.12 17.94
N ASP A 288 -12.30 -18.30 18.20
CA ASP A 288 -11.56 -19.55 18.18
C ASP A 288 -11.39 -20.10 16.77
N ILE A 289 -12.18 -19.61 15.78
CA ILE A 289 -12.09 -20.00 14.36
C ILE A 289 -10.83 -19.42 13.70
N GLU A 290 -9.68 -19.91 14.14
CA GLU A 290 -8.35 -19.54 13.69
C GLU A 290 -7.50 -20.78 13.30
N GLU A 291 -7.85 -21.99 13.76
CA GLU A 291 -7.10 -23.27 13.58
C GLU A 291 -8.00 -24.44 13.11
N GLU A 292 -7.57 -25.29 12.17
CA GLU A 292 -8.14 -26.63 11.82
C GLU A 292 -9.69 -26.83 11.83
N PHE A 293 -10.49 -25.85 11.40
CA PHE A 293 -11.95 -26.00 11.30
C PHE A 293 -12.42 -26.46 9.93
N ALA A 294 -13.61 -27.07 9.87
CA ALA A 294 -14.20 -27.56 8.63
C ALA A 294 -14.41 -26.39 7.65
N SER A 295 -13.89 -26.56 6.43
CA SER A 295 -14.14 -25.64 5.33
C SER A 295 -15.64 -25.59 5.06
N TYR A 296 -16.17 -24.38 4.84
CA TYR A 296 -17.56 -24.18 4.47
C TYR A 296 -17.97 -25.03 3.25
N LYS A 297 -17.05 -25.19 2.30
CA LYS A 297 -17.26 -25.97 1.07
C LYS A 297 -17.52 -27.45 1.35
N ASP A 298 -16.95 -28.00 2.41
CA ASP A 298 -17.08 -29.42 2.76
C ASP A 298 -18.28 -29.66 3.69
N ALA A 299 -18.64 -28.65 4.50
CA ALA A 299 -19.71 -28.72 5.50
C ALA A 299 -21.11 -28.31 4.99
N HIS A 300 -21.22 -27.67 3.82
CA HIS A 300 -22.49 -27.14 3.27
C HIS A 300 -23.62 -28.18 3.08
N THR A 301 -23.27 -29.46 2.95
CA THR A 301 -24.21 -30.56 2.72
C THR A 301 -24.88 -31.04 4.01
N ALA A 302 -24.38 -30.65 5.19
CA ALA A 302 -24.80 -31.19 6.48
C ALA A 302 -25.80 -30.31 7.26
N THR A 303 -26.03 -29.04 6.90
CA THR A 303 -26.83 -28.08 7.70
C THR A 303 -27.73 -27.16 6.85
N GLY A 304 -28.84 -27.70 6.32
CA GLY A 304 -29.74 -27.00 5.37
C GLY A 304 -30.24 -25.60 5.78
N PRO A 305 -30.83 -25.40 6.98
CA PRO A 305 -31.33 -24.08 7.41
C PRO A 305 -30.22 -23.03 7.60
N VAL A 306 -29.08 -23.44 8.14
CA VAL A 306 -27.92 -22.55 8.39
C VAL A 306 -27.32 -22.06 7.06
N HIS A 307 -27.21 -22.94 6.08
CA HIS A 307 -26.74 -22.56 4.74
C HIS A 307 -27.63 -21.50 4.07
N ARG A 308 -28.96 -21.62 4.24
CA ARG A 308 -29.92 -20.65 3.69
C ARG A 308 -29.72 -19.28 4.33
N ASP A 309 -29.67 -19.20 5.65
CA ASP A 309 -29.51 -17.93 6.37
C ASP A 309 -28.16 -17.28 6.05
N ILE A 310 -27.06 -18.06 5.99
CA ILE A 310 -25.75 -17.56 5.56
C ILE A 310 -25.84 -16.94 4.17
N THR A 311 -26.47 -17.63 3.22
CA THR A 311 -26.54 -17.18 1.83
C THR A 311 -27.40 -15.91 1.69
N ASP A 312 -28.58 -15.91 2.32
CA ASP A 312 -29.52 -14.78 2.26
C ASP A 312 -28.94 -13.54 2.94
N PHE A 313 -28.35 -13.69 4.13
CA PHE A 313 -27.71 -12.57 4.84
C PHE A 313 -26.45 -12.09 4.12
N SER A 314 -25.60 -12.99 3.62
CA SER A 314 -24.40 -12.60 2.86
C SER A 314 -24.76 -11.76 1.63
N LYS A 315 -25.78 -12.17 0.87
CA LYS A 315 -26.24 -11.43 -0.31
C LYS A 315 -26.83 -10.07 0.04
N LYS A 316 -27.66 -9.99 1.09
CA LYS A 316 -28.21 -8.72 1.59
C LYS A 316 -27.11 -7.76 2.03
N ILE A 317 -26.14 -8.26 2.79
CA ILE A 317 -25.01 -7.49 3.31
C ILE A 317 -24.12 -6.99 2.17
N GLU A 318 -23.77 -7.86 1.22
CA GLU A 318 -22.96 -7.48 0.05
C GLU A 318 -23.64 -6.42 -0.82
N THR A 319 -24.96 -6.53 -1.01
CA THR A 319 -25.76 -5.56 -1.75
C THR A 319 -25.86 -4.23 -1.00
N PHE A 320 -26.08 -4.26 0.31
CA PHE A 320 -26.20 -3.07 1.15
C PHE A 320 -24.92 -2.24 1.15
N PHE A 321 -23.76 -2.89 1.33
CA PHE A 321 -22.47 -2.22 1.34
C PHE A 321 -21.87 -2.00 -0.06
N LYS A 322 -22.49 -2.53 -1.12
CA LYS A 322 -21.97 -2.51 -2.50
C LYS A 322 -20.51 -2.97 -2.59
N GLY A 323 -20.17 -4.03 -1.86
CA GLY A 323 -18.81 -4.53 -1.86
C GLY A 323 -18.65 -5.85 -1.13
N PRO A 324 -17.62 -6.65 -1.44
CA PRO A 324 -17.39 -7.95 -0.80
C PRO A 324 -17.08 -7.80 0.69
N GLN A 325 -17.69 -8.66 1.52
CA GLN A 325 -17.57 -8.59 2.98
C GLN A 325 -17.05 -9.90 3.59
N GLU A 326 -16.46 -9.79 4.78
CA GLU A 326 -16.20 -10.86 5.73
C GLU A 326 -17.18 -10.70 6.90
N ILE A 327 -17.96 -11.74 7.17
CA ILE A 327 -19.08 -11.74 8.11
C ILE A 327 -18.83 -12.80 9.18
N ASP A 328 -18.90 -12.38 10.44
CA ASP A 328 -18.82 -13.25 11.60
C ASP A 328 -20.27 -13.61 12.02
N PHE A 329 -20.65 -14.89 11.88
CA PHE A 329 -21.98 -15.39 12.25
C PHE A 329 -21.95 -16.28 13.49
N VAL A 330 -23.04 -16.26 14.25
CA VAL A 330 -23.37 -17.27 15.26
C VAL A 330 -24.78 -17.78 15.02
N PHE A 331 -24.92 -19.10 15.04
CA PHE A 331 -26.16 -19.82 14.85
C PHE A 331 -26.56 -20.49 16.17
N ASP A 332 -27.75 -20.12 16.60
CA ASP A 332 -28.56 -20.79 17.61
C ASP A 332 -29.63 -21.62 16.88
N PRO A 333 -30.11 -22.77 17.40
CA PRO A 333 -30.97 -23.68 16.63
C PRO A 333 -32.23 -23.08 16.02
N ASN A 334 -32.68 -21.92 16.53
CA ASN A 334 -33.83 -21.20 16.02
C ASN A 334 -33.48 -19.85 15.35
N ASN A 335 -32.23 -19.37 15.49
CA ASN A 335 -31.87 -18.00 15.14
C ASN A 335 -30.43 -17.86 14.64
N SER A 336 -30.28 -17.13 13.53
CA SER A 336 -28.98 -16.74 12.98
C SER A 336 -28.66 -15.28 13.34
N TYR A 337 -27.48 -15.01 13.90
CA TYR A 337 -27.04 -13.68 14.31
C TYR A 337 -25.77 -13.26 13.58
N VAL A 338 -25.71 -11.99 13.19
CA VAL A 338 -24.50 -11.34 12.67
C VAL A 338 -23.79 -10.62 13.81
N LEU A 339 -22.56 -11.05 14.12
CA LEU A 339 -21.74 -10.46 15.18
C LEU A 339 -20.86 -9.32 14.69
N ASN A 340 -20.49 -9.34 13.42
CA ASN A 340 -19.55 -8.40 12.84
C ASN A 340 -19.56 -8.48 11.32
N VAL A 341 -19.33 -7.35 10.66
CA VAL A 341 -19.13 -7.28 9.21
C VAL A 341 -17.92 -6.39 8.95
N LYS A 342 -17.03 -6.85 8.08
CA LYS A 342 -15.80 -6.16 7.71
C LYS A 342 -15.62 -6.20 6.19
N PRO A 343 -14.94 -5.22 5.58
CA PRO A 343 -14.52 -5.33 4.18
C PRO A 343 -13.64 -6.56 3.96
N LEU A 344 -13.85 -7.24 2.85
CA LEU A 344 -13.00 -8.35 2.44
C LEU A 344 -11.75 -7.83 1.73
N TYR A 345 -10.59 -8.31 2.16
CA TYR A 345 -9.31 -8.07 1.49
C TYR A 345 -8.96 -9.27 0.60
N PHE A 346 -8.39 -8.99 -0.57
CA PHE A 346 -8.11 -9.97 -1.62
C PHE A 346 -6.60 -10.16 -1.83
N SER A 347 -6.21 -11.32 -2.37
CA SER A 347 -4.84 -11.54 -2.83
C SER A 347 -4.69 -11.29 -4.34
N GLY A 348 -3.67 -10.53 -4.74
CA GLY A 348 -3.30 -10.34 -6.14
C GLY A 348 -4.46 -9.89 -7.03
N ALA A 349 -4.73 -10.66 -8.10
CA ALA A 349 -5.74 -10.33 -9.10
C ALA A 349 -7.20 -10.55 -8.64
N ALA A 350 -7.44 -11.20 -7.49
CA ALA A 350 -8.78 -11.60 -7.06
C ALA A 350 -9.74 -10.43 -6.87
N ARG A 351 -9.24 -9.26 -6.44
CA ARG A 351 -10.08 -8.06 -6.31
C ARG A 351 -10.69 -7.64 -7.64
N PHE A 352 -9.92 -7.70 -8.73
CA PHE A 352 -10.39 -7.34 -10.07
C PHE A 352 -11.47 -8.28 -10.56
N ALA A 353 -11.32 -9.59 -10.33
CA ALA A 353 -12.35 -10.57 -10.67
C ALA A 353 -13.64 -10.29 -9.89
N ALA A 354 -13.53 -10.10 -8.57
CA ALA A 354 -14.69 -9.82 -7.70
C ALA A 354 -15.48 -8.58 -8.14
N VAL A 355 -14.81 -7.44 -8.32
CA VAL A 355 -15.50 -6.18 -8.67
C VAL A 355 -16.03 -6.17 -10.11
N ARG A 356 -15.35 -6.85 -11.04
CA ARG A 356 -15.86 -7.05 -12.41
C ARG A 356 -17.14 -7.87 -12.39
N ASP A 357 -17.15 -8.97 -11.66
CA ASP A 357 -18.31 -9.85 -11.58
C ASP A 357 -19.49 -9.11 -10.92
N MET A 358 -19.24 -8.32 -9.88
CA MET A 358 -20.26 -7.43 -9.28
C MET A 358 -20.84 -6.39 -10.26
N ALA A 359 -20.01 -5.85 -11.15
CA ALA A 359 -20.47 -4.94 -12.20
C ALA A 359 -21.35 -5.66 -13.22
N ASN A 360 -20.95 -6.87 -13.64
CA ASN A 360 -21.71 -7.71 -14.55
C ASN A 360 -23.04 -8.18 -13.95
N GLU A 361 -23.08 -8.40 -12.63
CA GLU A 361 -24.28 -8.72 -11.85
C GLU A 361 -25.20 -7.50 -11.62
N GLY A 362 -24.77 -6.28 -12.01
CA GLY A 362 -25.53 -5.04 -11.85
C GLY A 362 -25.52 -4.45 -10.44
N MET A 363 -24.66 -4.95 -9.53
CA MET A 363 -24.52 -4.42 -8.17
C MET A 363 -23.70 -3.12 -8.13
N LEU A 364 -22.75 -2.98 -9.06
CA LEU A 364 -21.90 -1.81 -9.22
C LEU A 364 -22.04 -1.23 -10.63
N SER A 365 -21.99 0.10 -10.74
CA SER A 365 -21.78 0.75 -12.04
C SER A 365 -20.31 0.59 -12.48
N LYS A 366 -20.01 0.81 -13.77
CA LYS A 366 -18.62 0.81 -14.25
C LYS A 366 -17.79 1.86 -13.50
N GLU A 367 -18.38 3.03 -13.24
CA GLU A 367 -17.76 4.12 -12.48
C GLU A 367 -17.49 3.72 -11.02
N ASP A 368 -18.47 3.13 -10.34
CA ASP A 368 -18.29 2.68 -8.95
C ASP A 368 -17.19 1.60 -8.88
N THR A 369 -17.15 0.67 -9.83
CA THR A 369 -16.12 -0.36 -9.91
C THR A 369 -14.72 0.22 -10.05
N VAL A 370 -14.54 1.23 -10.91
CA VAL A 370 -13.26 1.94 -11.07
C VAL A 370 -12.87 2.69 -9.79
N MET A 371 -13.84 3.28 -9.09
CA MET A 371 -13.61 3.99 -7.83
C MET A 371 -13.29 3.05 -6.65
N CYS A 372 -13.72 1.80 -6.70
CA CYS A 372 -13.45 0.81 -5.66
C CYS A 372 -12.01 0.29 -5.67
N LEU A 373 -11.21 0.55 -6.71
CA LEU A 373 -9.83 0.05 -6.84
C LEU A 373 -8.79 1.08 -6.38
N THR A 374 -7.65 0.61 -5.89
CA THR A 374 -6.52 1.45 -5.54
C THR A 374 -5.34 1.25 -6.50
N PRO A 375 -4.44 2.24 -6.65
CA PRO A 375 -3.21 2.12 -7.42
C PRO A 375 -2.38 0.89 -7.05
N ASP A 376 -2.29 0.62 -5.75
CA ASP A 376 -1.56 -0.52 -5.24
C ASP A 376 -2.17 -1.87 -5.68
N ASP A 377 -3.46 -1.92 -6.04
CA ASP A 377 -4.11 -3.16 -6.51
C ASP A 377 -3.53 -3.57 -7.86
N LEU A 378 -3.22 -2.59 -8.72
CA LEU A 378 -2.53 -2.83 -9.99
C LEU A 378 -1.08 -3.24 -9.76
N ASN A 379 -0.38 -2.62 -8.81
CA ASN A 379 0.99 -3.03 -8.45
C ASN A 379 1.04 -4.48 -7.95
N ALA A 380 -0.02 -4.96 -7.30
CA ALA A 380 -0.13 -6.35 -6.86
C ALA A 380 -0.26 -7.35 -8.04
N LEU A 381 -0.65 -6.91 -9.23
CA LEU A 381 -0.67 -7.74 -10.46
C LEU A 381 0.74 -7.99 -11.00
N SER A 382 1.67 -7.07 -10.77
CA SER A 382 3.08 -7.19 -11.17
C SER A 382 3.89 -8.10 -10.23
N GLY A 383 3.23 -8.78 -9.29
CA GLY A 383 3.84 -9.74 -8.39
C GLY A 383 4.58 -10.84 -9.15
N SER A 384 5.88 -10.98 -8.89
CA SER A 384 6.74 -11.92 -9.59
C SER A 384 6.29 -13.39 -9.40
N VAL A 385 6.56 -14.22 -10.41
CA VAL A 385 6.25 -15.65 -10.48
C VAL A 385 7.55 -16.43 -10.61
N ILE A 386 7.59 -17.66 -10.09
CA ILE A 386 8.79 -18.50 -10.21
C ILE A 386 8.92 -18.96 -11.67
N GLU A 387 10.07 -18.71 -12.30
CA GLU A 387 10.33 -19.08 -13.70
C GLU A 387 10.26 -20.59 -13.92
N LYS A 388 10.79 -21.36 -12.97
CA LYS A 388 10.83 -22.81 -12.99
C LYS A 388 10.72 -23.35 -11.58
N GLU A 389 9.64 -24.07 -11.28
CA GLU A 389 9.47 -24.67 -9.97
C GLU A 389 10.61 -25.67 -9.68
N PRO A 390 11.37 -25.49 -8.58
CA PRO A 390 12.37 -26.46 -8.18
C PRO A 390 11.69 -27.71 -7.58
N LYS A 391 12.36 -28.86 -7.69
CA LYS A 391 11.80 -30.16 -7.23
C LYS A 391 11.68 -30.26 -5.71
N THR A 392 12.50 -29.53 -4.95
CA THR A 392 12.57 -29.63 -3.49
C THR A 392 11.77 -28.51 -2.85
N VAL A 393 10.55 -28.82 -2.43
CA VAL A 393 9.67 -27.94 -1.64
C VAL A 393 9.91 -28.21 -0.16
N LEU A 394 10.18 -27.17 0.64
CA LEU A 394 10.32 -27.30 2.10
C LEU A 394 8.96 -27.47 2.77
N ALA A 395 8.02 -26.62 2.38
CA ALA A 395 6.66 -26.62 2.90
C ALA A 395 5.70 -26.08 1.85
N SER A 396 4.44 -26.47 1.99
CA SER A 396 3.32 -25.87 1.27
C SER A 396 2.28 -25.45 2.30
N GLY A 397 1.60 -24.36 2.02
CA GLY A 397 0.47 -23.87 2.80
C GLY A 397 -0.44 -23.00 1.95
N ILE A 398 -1.32 -22.27 2.61
CA ILE A 398 -2.28 -21.36 1.99
C ILE A 398 -1.56 -20.05 1.61
N PRO A 399 -1.61 -19.62 0.33
CA PRO A 399 -1.05 -18.33 -0.06
C PRO A 399 -1.89 -17.17 0.52
N ALA A 400 -1.26 -16.30 1.31
CA ALA A 400 -1.91 -15.08 1.82
C ALA A 400 -1.84 -13.93 0.81
N GLY A 401 -0.71 -13.78 0.12
CA GLY A 401 -0.44 -12.71 -0.83
C GLY A 401 0.32 -13.22 -2.05
N ALA A 402 0.17 -12.52 -3.18
CA ALA A 402 0.82 -12.86 -4.44
C ALA A 402 2.25 -12.31 -4.50
N GLY A 403 3.12 -12.95 -5.29
CA GLY A 403 4.51 -12.54 -5.52
C GLY A 403 5.54 -13.54 -5.02
N VAL A 404 6.78 -13.44 -5.50
CA VAL A 404 7.92 -14.26 -5.08
C VAL A 404 8.95 -13.40 -4.36
N VAL A 405 9.30 -13.82 -3.15
CA VAL A 405 10.30 -13.12 -2.31
C VAL A 405 11.34 -14.13 -1.84
N GLY A 406 12.57 -13.94 -2.30
CA GLY A 406 13.77 -14.61 -1.77
C GLY A 406 14.45 -13.72 -0.73
N GLY A 407 14.81 -14.29 0.43
CA GLY A 407 15.32 -13.54 1.56
C GLY A 407 15.90 -14.42 2.68
N LYS A 408 16.33 -13.79 3.77
CA LYS A 408 16.88 -14.45 4.96
C LYS A 408 15.79 -14.77 5.97
N ALA A 409 15.77 -15.99 6.49
CA ALA A 409 14.85 -16.42 7.54
C ALA A 409 15.14 -15.71 8.88
N VAL A 410 14.11 -15.15 9.51
CA VAL A 410 14.15 -14.49 10.82
C VAL A 410 12.99 -14.98 11.70
N PHE A 411 13.20 -15.04 13.01
CA PHE A 411 12.23 -15.64 13.95
C PHE A 411 11.69 -14.63 15.00
N ASP A 412 12.44 -13.57 15.28
CA ASP A 412 12.05 -12.54 16.25
C ASP A 412 12.41 -11.11 15.82
N SER A 413 11.89 -10.13 16.57
CA SER A 413 12.13 -8.71 16.34
C SER A 413 13.61 -8.33 16.48
N ALA A 414 14.37 -9.06 17.29
CA ALA A 414 15.80 -8.81 17.50
C ALA A 414 16.62 -9.19 16.27
N ASP A 415 16.24 -10.26 15.56
CA ASP A 415 16.87 -10.66 14.30
C ASP A 415 16.58 -9.65 13.19
N ILE A 416 15.35 -9.13 13.15
CA ILE A 416 14.96 -8.06 12.21
C ILE A 416 15.78 -6.80 12.46
N ALA A 417 15.94 -6.38 13.71
CA ALA A 417 16.71 -5.18 14.06
C ALA A 417 18.22 -5.30 13.75
N LYS A 418 18.77 -6.53 13.76
CA LYS A 418 20.18 -6.79 13.43
C LYS A 418 20.45 -6.88 11.94
N ALA A 419 19.43 -7.07 11.11
CA ALA A 419 19.58 -7.13 9.68
C ALA A 419 19.93 -5.74 9.14
N LYS A 420 21.11 -5.62 8.51
CA LYS A 420 21.57 -4.34 7.96
C LYS A 420 20.98 -4.04 6.58
N ASP A 421 20.75 -5.06 5.74
CA ASP A 421 20.13 -4.94 4.41
C ASP A 421 19.62 -6.29 3.88
N GLY A 422 18.61 -6.26 3.00
CA GLY A 422 18.06 -7.39 2.24
C GLY A 422 16.67 -7.85 2.67
N ASN A 423 16.00 -8.63 1.81
CA ASN A 423 14.67 -9.17 2.09
C ASN A 423 14.71 -10.13 3.28
N LEU A 424 13.80 -9.94 4.24
CA LEU A 424 13.64 -10.79 5.42
C LEU A 424 12.37 -11.62 5.33
N ILE A 425 12.43 -12.88 5.75
CA ILE A 425 11.30 -13.81 5.74
C ILE A 425 11.02 -14.21 7.18
N LEU A 426 9.93 -13.69 7.74
CA LEU A 426 9.53 -13.94 9.12
C LEU A 426 8.84 -15.30 9.23
N ILE A 427 9.43 -16.20 10.02
CA ILE A 427 8.87 -17.54 10.28
C ILE A 427 8.41 -17.60 11.73
N ARG A 428 7.12 -17.89 11.96
CA ARG A 428 6.51 -17.94 13.30
C ARG A 428 5.42 -18.99 13.42
N GLU A 429 4.99 -19.29 14.65
CA GLU A 429 3.83 -20.16 14.88
C GLU A 429 2.54 -19.51 14.37
N HIS A 430 2.24 -18.33 14.94
CA HIS A 430 1.12 -17.47 14.58
C HIS A 430 1.57 -16.00 14.59
N ILE A 431 0.82 -15.13 13.90
CA ILE A 431 1.01 -13.68 13.95
C ILE A 431 -0.05 -13.02 14.83
N SER A 432 0.41 -12.23 15.80
CA SER A 432 -0.45 -11.44 16.66
C SER A 432 -0.41 -9.94 16.31
N PRO A 433 -1.34 -9.12 16.83
CA PRO A 433 -1.30 -7.67 16.67
C PRO A 433 -0.03 -7.00 17.20
N LEU A 434 0.69 -7.65 18.13
CA LEU A 434 1.96 -7.14 18.66
C LEU A 434 3.10 -7.23 17.62
N ASP A 435 2.95 -8.10 16.63
CA ASP A 435 3.99 -8.40 15.63
C ASP A 435 3.87 -7.53 14.39
N PHE A 436 2.99 -6.53 14.39
CA PHE A 436 2.74 -5.65 13.25
C PHE A 436 4.02 -5.00 12.69
N ASP A 437 4.88 -4.49 13.57
CA ASP A 437 6.13 -3.84 13.18
C ASP A 437 7.10 -4.84 12.51
N ASP A 438 7.11 -6.08 12.99
CA ASP A 438 7.94 -7.16 12.43
C ASP A 438 7.43 -7.58 11.06
N VAL A 439 6.11 -7.72 10.90
CA VAL A 439 5.47 -8.02 9.61
C VAL A 439 5.72 -6.91 8.59
N VAL A 440 5.61 -5.65 9.00
CA VAL A 440 5.87 -4.49 8.13
C VAL A 440 7.31 -4.48 7.62
N LYS A 441 8.29 -4.74 8.51
CA LYS A 441 9.72 -4.79 8.17
C LYS A 441 10.13 -6.05 7.39
N SER A 442 9.40 -7.14 7.53
CA SER A 442 9.64 -8.37 6.77
C SER A 442 9.16 -8.24 5.32
N ALA A 443 9.83 -8.88 4.37
CA ALA A 443 9.40 -8.94 2.97
C ALA A 443 8.33 -10.02 2.73
N ALA A 444 8.35 -11.11 3.49
CA ALA A 444 7.34 -12.16 3.48
C ALA A 444 7.18 -12.83 4.85
N VAL A 445 6.05 -13.51 5.07
CA VAL A 445 5.73 -14.18 6.34
C VAL A 445 5.32 -15.64 6.12
N VAL A 446 5.77 -16.54 6.99
CA VAL A 446 5.44 -17.97 6.98
C VAL A 446 4.97 -18.38 8.37
N THR A 447 3.78 -18.98 8.44
CA THR A 447 3.17 -19.43 9.69
C THR A 447 2.69 -20.87 9.63
N CYS A 448 2.64 -21.56 10.78
CA CYS A 448 2.17 -22.94 10.85
C CYS A 448 0.71 -23.07 11.32
N ASP A 449 0.23 -22.17 12.17
CA ASP A 449 -1.10 -22.34 12.82
C ASP A 449 -2.21 -21.49 12.17
N ASP A 450 -1.85 -20.44 11.42
CA ASP A 450 -2.83 -19.50 10.85
C ASP A 450 -3.65 -20.08 9.67
N ALA A 451 -4.95 -19.80 9.66
CA ALA A 451 -5.87 -20.15 8.56
C ALA A 451 -6.22 -18.98 7.60
N THR A 452 -7.03 -19.25 6.57
CA THR A 452 -7.48 -18.27 5.55
C THR A 452 -8.18 -17.02 6.09
N THR A 453 -8.79 -17.12 7.27
CA THR A 453 -9.56 -16.07 7.95
C THR A 453 -8.87 -15.53 9.20
N SER A 454 -7.59 -15.88 9.41
CA SER A 454 -6.84 -15.42 10.59
C SER A 454 -6.42 -13.95 10.47
N TYR A 455 -5.98 -13.37 11.60
CA TYR A 455 -5.41 -12.03 11.63
C TYR A 455 -4.22 -11.90 10.66
N ALA A 456 -3.34 -12.90 10.62
CA ALA A 456 -2.19 -12.95 9.71
C ALA A 456 -2.63 -12.87 8.24
N ALA A 457 -3.63 -13.67 7.86
CA ALA A 457 -4.13 -13.71 6.49
C ALA A 457 -4.63 -12.34 6.03
N ARG A 458 -5.43 -11.68 6.86
CA ARG A 458 -5.96 -10.35 6.55
C ARG A 458 -4.85 -9.31 6.50
N LEU A 459 -3.95 -9.32 7.48
CA LEU A 459 -2.85 -8.35 7.54
C LEU A 459 -1.95 -8.45 6.30
N LEU A 460 -1.59 -9.67 5.88
CA LEU A 460 -0.76 -9.89 4.70
C LEU A 460 -1.45 -9.47 3.41
N ARG A 461 -2.75 -9.74 3.25
CA ARG A 461 -3.54 -9.26 2.10
C ARG A 461 -3.62 -7.74 2.07
N MET A 462 -3.93 -7.13 3.21
CA MET A 462 -4.01 -5.67 3.36
C MET A 462 -2.67 -4.99 3.05
N LEU A 463 -1.54 -5.58 3.47
CA LEU A 463 -0.18 -5.11 3.18
C LEU A 463 0.34 -5.54 1.80
N ARG A 464 -0.39 -6.39 1.08
CA ARG A 464 0.01 -7.00 -0.21
C ARG A 464 1.35 -7.73 -0.12
N LYS A 465 1.66 -8.32 1.04
CA LYS A 465 2.91 -9.05 1.26
C LYS A 465 2.72 -10.54 0.96
N PRO A 466 3.66 -11.18 0.24
CA PRO A 466 3.66 -12.62 0.08
C PRO A 466 3.71 -13.33 1.43
N GLY A 467 3.00 -14.44 1.55
CA GLY A 467 3.09 -15.25 2.74
C GLY A 467 2.40 -16.59 2.60
N ILE A 468 2.81 -17.49 3.48
CA ILE A 468 2.33 -18.87 3.54
C ILE A 468 1.73 -19.07 4.92
N LEU A 469 0.46 -19.41 4.97
CA LEU A 469 -0.29 -19.69 6.19
C LEU A 469 -0.49 -21.20 6.31
N GLY A 470 -0.55 -21.74 7.52
CA GLY A 470 -0.85 -23.16 7.72
C GLY A 470 0.22 -24.08 7.12
N ALA A 471 1.49 -23.66 7.11
CA ALA A 471 2.57 -24.48 6.55
C ALA A 471 2.99 -25.57 7.54
N ASN A 472 3.20 -26.78 7.04
CA ASN A 472 3.60 -27.92 7.87
C ASN A 472 5.07 -27.80 8.35
N PHE A 473 5.29 -27.22 9.52
CA PHE A 473 6.60 -27.18 10.19
C PHE A 473 6.47 -27.10 11.71
N THR A 474 7.57 -27.41 12.40
CA THR A 474 7.70 -27.16 13.84
C THR A 474 8.78 -26.12 14.06
N ILE A 475 8.59 -25.24 15.03
CA ILE A 475 9.51 -24.14 15.32
C ILE A 475 9.88 -24.19 16.80
N ASP A 476 11.16 -23.95 17.06
CA ASP A 476 11.66 -23.70 18.40
C ASP A 476 12.18 -22.27 18.45
N GLN A 477 11.39 -21.40 19.08
CA GLN A 477 11.72 -19.98 19.22
C GLN A 477 12.93 -19.74 20.11
N GLN A 478 13.26 -20.65 21.03
CA GLN A 478 14.43 -20.51 21.90
C GLN A 478 15.71 -20.79 21.12
N THR A 479 15.71 -21.84 20.31
CA THR A 479 16.88 -22.20 19.48
C THR A 479 16.90 -21.49 18.13
N LYS A 480 15.84 -20.75 17.77
CA LYS A 480 15.67 -20.03 16.50
C LYS A 480 15.84 -20.95 15.29
N THR A 481 15.21 -22.11 15.36
CA THR A 481 15.22 -23.12 14.31
C THR A 481 13.80 -23.52 13.92
N ALA A 482 13.57 -23.72 12.63
CA ALA A 482 12.35 -24.33 12.10
C ALA A 482 12.69 -25.64 11.38
N LYS A 483 11.93 -26.69 11.69
CA LYS A 483 12.06 -28.01 11.09
C LYS A 483 10.90 -28.28 10.13
N PHE A 484 11.27 -28.47 8.87
CA PHE A 484 10.40 -28.79 7.76
C PHE A 484 10.63 -30.26 7.37
N GLY A 485 9.92 -31.17 8.02
CA GLY A 485 10.20 -32.62 7.93
C GLY A 485 11.62 -32.93 8.43
N GLU A 486 12.47 -33.47 7.57
CA GLU A 486 13.88 -33.78 7.88
C GLU A 486 14.82 -32.56 7.74
N THR A 487 14.36 -31.46 7.12
CA THR A 487 15.22 -30.31 6.84
C THR A 487 15.11 -29.24 7.92
N GLU A 488 16.24 -28.80 8.46
CA GLU A 488 16.32 -27.73 9.45
C GLU A 488 16.73 -26.39 8.80
N VAL A 489 15.96 -25.33 9.09
CA VAL A 489 16.23 -23.95 8.67
C VAL A 489 16.60 -23.13 9.90
N LYS A 490 17.79 -22.53 9.88
CA LYS A 490 18.32 -21.67 10.96
C LYS A 490 18.17 -20.19 10.61
N ALA A 491 18.31 -19.33 11.62
CA ALA A 491 18.31 -17.88 11.42
C ALA A 491 19.35 -17.48 10.35
N ALA A 492 19.00 -16.49 9.52
CA ALA A 492 19.77 -16.00 8.37
C ALA A 492 19.95 -17.00 7.19
N ALA A 493 19.35 -18.18 7.22
CA ALA A 493 19.31 -19.07 6.06
C ALA A 493 18.50 -18.45 4.90
N SER A 494 18.95 -18.66 3.67
CA SER A 494 18.26 -18.14 2.48
C SER A 494 17.07 -19.01 2.11
N VAL A 495 15.88 -18.44 2.11
CA VAL A 495 14.63 -19.11 1.71
C VAL A 495 13.88 -18.28 0.67
N THR A 496 12.96 -18.90 -0.06
CA THR A 496 12.07 -18.21 -1.00
C THR A 496 10.63 -18.58 -0.72
N VAL A 497 9.78 -17.57 -0.54
CA VAL A 497 8.32 -17.69 -0.51
C VAL A 497 7.79 -17.46 -1.93
N SER A 498 6.93 -18.35 -2.40
CA SER A 498 6.34 -18.26 -3.73
C SER A 498 4.90 -17.75 -3.74
N HIS A 499 4.49 -17.26 -4.92
CA HIS A 499 3.13 -16.82 -5.22
C HIS A 499 2.05 -17.90 -4.99
N ASN A 500 2.41 -19.19 -5.03
CA ASN A 500 1.48 -20.32 -4.86
C ASN A 500 1.57 -21.00 -3.49
N GLY A 501 2.13 -20.33 -2.49
CA GLY A 501 2.12 -20.84 -1.11
C GLY A 501 3.16 -21.92 -0.84
N LYS A 502 4.25 -21.98 -1.61
CA LYS A 502 5.36 -22.93 -1.43
C LYS A 502 6.59 -22.23 -0.88
N LEU A 503 7.30 -22.92 0.01
CA LEU A 503 8.57 -22.47 0.58
C LEU A 503 9.74 -23.26 -0.01
N PHE A 504 10.81 -22.58 -0.38
CA PHE A 504 12.02 -23.18 -0.94
C PHE A 504 13.27 -22.83 -0.14
N ASN A 505 14.24 -23.75 -0.08
CA ASN A 505 15.46 -23.64 0.73
C ASN A 505 16.61 -22.82 0.09
N LYS A 506 16.34 -22.15 -1.04
CA LYS A 506 17.29 -21.32 -1.79
C LYS A 506 16.57 -20.18 -2.47
N ILE A 507 17.30 -19.11 -2.76
CA ILE A 507 16.82 -17.99 -3.57
C ILE A 507 16.49 -18.49 -4.98
N GLN A 508 15.23 -18.37 -5.40
CA GLN A 508 14.78 -18.73 -6.74
C GLN A 508 14.77 -17.50 -7.65
N LYS A 509 14.94 -17.74 -8.96
CA LYS A 509 14.70 -16.71 -9.97
C LYS A 509 13.21 -16.48 -10.14
N SER A 510 12.84 -15.21 -10.26
CA SER A 510 11.46 -14.79 -10.44
C SER A 510 11.36 -13.89 -11.66
N SER A 511 10.28 -14.03 -12.42
CA SER A 511 9.95 -13.19 -13.58
C SER A 511 8.60 -12.55 -13.37
N GLU A 512 8.27 -11.52 -14.15
CA GLU A 512 6.90 -11.01 -14.19
C GLU A 512 5.93 -12.07 -14.77
N PRO A 513 4.67 -12.10 -14.31
CA PRO A 513 3.67 -13.02 -14.83
C PRO A 513 3.39 -12.76 -16.31
N LYS A 514 3.47 -13.81 -17.13
CA LYS A 514 3.08 -13.74 -18.55
C LYS A 514 1.56 -13.77 -18.68
N GLY A 515 0.95 -12.68 -19.17
CA GLY A 515 -0.45 -12.68 -19.63
C GLY A 515 -1.41 -11.71 -18.93
N GLY A 516 -1.05 -11.14 -17.78
CA GLY A 516 -1.93 -10.24 -17.00
C GLY A 516 -3.25 -10.88 -16.56
N SER A 517 -4.03 -10.19 -15.72
CA SER A 517 -5.39 -10.63 -15.38
C SER A 517 -6.38 -10.15 -16.45
N GLU A 518 -7.20 -11.05 -17.00
CA GLU A 518 -8.28 -10.69 -17.92
C GLU A 518 -9.27 -9.72 -17.27
N ALA A 519 -9.56 -9.90 -15.97
CA ALA A 519 -10.43 -9.00 -15.24
C ALA A 519 -9.83 -7.60 -15.09
N ALA A 520 -8.51 -7.50 -14.90
CA ALA A 520 -7.83 -6.21 -14.84
C ALA A 520 -7.86 -5.49 -16.19
N LYS A 521 -7.67 -6.22 -17.29
CA LYS A 521 -7.77 -5.67 -18.65
C LYS A 521 -9.16 -5.09 -18.92
N ALA A 522 -10.23 -5.84 -18.63
CA ALA A 522 -11.61 -5.37 -18.80
C ALA A 522 -11.91 -4.10 -17.98
N ILE A 523 -11.40 -4.00 -16.76
CA ILE A 523 -11.60 -2.79 -15.93
C ILE A 523 -10.77 -1.61 -16.44
N LEU A 524 -9.56 -1.85 -16.94
CA LEU A 524 -8.75 -0.81 -17.58
C LEU A 524 -9.39 -0.31 -18.88
N GLU A 525 -10.08 -1.17 -19.64
CA GLU A 525 -10.91 -0.76 -20.78
C GLU A 525 -12.07 0.15 -20.33
N TRP A 526 -12.74 -0.16 -19.22
CA TRP A 526 -13.76 0.75 -18.66
C TRP A 526 -13.16 2.08 -18.18
N ALA A 527 -11.96 2.05 -17.58
CA ALA A 527 -11.23 3.26 -17.23
C ALA A 527 -10.90 4.10 -18.48
N ASP A 528 -10.50 3.44 -19.57
CA ASP A 528 -10.25 4.06 -20.88
C ASP A 528 -11.53 4.69 -21.47
N GLU A 529 -12.67 4.00 -21.41
CA GLU A 529 -13.97 4.56 -21.81
C GLU A 529 -14.32 5.83 -21.02
N ILE A 530 -14.11 5.82 -19.71
CA ILE A 530 -14.47 6.93 -18.80
C ILE A 530 -13.62 8.17 -19.04
N ARG A 531 -12.31 7.99 -19.27
CA ARG A 531 -11.35 9.10 -19.48
C ARG A 531 -11.27 9.57 -20.94
N SER A 532 -11.79 8.79 -21.89
CA SER A 532 -11.70 9.07 -23.32
C SER A 532 -12.14 10.49 -23.65
N GLY A 533 -11.33 11.18 -24.46
CA GLY A 533 -11.57 12.58 -24.85
C GLY A 533 -11.33 13.63 -23.76
N LYS A 534 -10.81 13.23 -22.59
CA LYS A 534 -10.51 14.15 -21.48
C LYS A 534 -9.03 14.20 -21.13
N VAL A 535 -8.43 13.04 -20.84
CA VAL A 535 -7.01 12.94 -20.49
C VAL A 535 -6.39 11.69 -21.11
N SER A 536 -5.27 11.90 -21.78
CA SER A 536 -4.42 10.85 -22.35
C SER A 536 -3.27 10.49 -21.41
N VAL A 537 -2.89 9.21 -21.41
CA VAL A 537 -1.72 8.71 -20.70
C VAL A 537 -0.70 8.27 -21.75
N VAL A 538 0.40 8.99 -21.82
CA VAL A 538 1.49 8.79 -22.79
C VAL A 538 2.75 8.33 -22.07
N ALA A 539 3.69 7.73 -22.80
CA ALA A 539 4.96 7.26 -22.23
C ALA A 539 6.15 8.01 -22.83
N PRO A 540 7.02 8.64 -22.02
CA PRO A 540 8.33 9.07 -22.50
C PRO A 540 9.20 7.83 -22.75
N VAL A 541 10.01 7.86 -23.80
CA VAL A 541 10.81 6.70 -24.24
C VAL A 541 12.27 7.10 -24.45
N SER A 542 13.20 6.25 -24.02
CA SER A 542 14.64 6.47 -24.17
C SER A 542 15.32 5.47 -25.10
N SER A 543 14.59 4.42 -25.49
CA SER A 543 15.05 3.36 -26.39
C SER A 543 13.90 2.75 -27.18
N LEU A 544 14.22 1.97 -28.21
CA LEU A 544 13.21 1.22 -28.99
C LEU A 544 12.52 0.13 -28.15
N ILE A 545 13.24 -0.43 -27.16
CA ILE A 545 12.66 -1.38 -26.20
C ILE A 545 11.58 -0.67 -25.39
N ASP A 546 11.80 0.59 -24.99
CA ASP A 546 10.78 1.37 -24.27
C ASP A 546 9.55 1.65 -25.13
N VAL A 547 9.72 1.83 -26.45
CA VAL A 547 8.60 1.97 -27.40
C VAL A 547 7.73 0.72 -27.41
N GLU A 548 8.34 -0.46 -27.44
CA GLU A 548 7.60 -1.74 -27.38
C GLU A 548 6.90 -1.89 -26.02
N ASN A 549 7.60 -1.58 -24.92
CA ASN A 549 7.04 -1.62 -23.57
C ASN A 549 5.86 -0.65 -23.40
N ALA A 550 5.94 0.55 -23.98
CA ALA A 550 4.85 1.53 -23.98
C ALA A 550 3.60 1.00 -24.72
N LYS A 551 3.80 0.30 -25.84
CA LYS A 551 2.68 -0.35 -26.57
C LYS A 551 2.08 -1.51 -25.77
N LEU A 552 2.92 -2.36 -25.17
CA LEU A 552 2.48 -3.51 -24.37
C LEU A 552 1.74 -3.12 -23.09
N SER A 553 2.14 -2.01 -22.47
CA SER A 553 1.46 -1.45 -21.29
C SER A 553 0.13 -0.77 -21.60
N GLY A 554 -0.19 -0.61 -22.89
CA GLY A 554 -1.43 0.02 -23.35
C GLY A 554 -1.40 1.54 -23.28
N SER A 555 -0.23 2.19 -23.44
CA SER A 555 -0.13 3.66 -23.52
C SER A 555 -0.95 4.20 -24.69
N ASP A 556 -1.53 5.40 -24.56
CA ASP A 556 -2.28 6.06 -25.64
C ASP A 556 -1.36 6.61 -26.74
N GLY A 557 -0.07 6.73 -26.44
CA GLY A 557 0.94 7.23 -27.35
C GLY A 557 2.30 7.35 -26.70
N LEU A 558 3.23 7.94 -27.44
CA LEU A 558 4.57 8.26 -26.99
C LEU A 558 4.63 9.77 -26.73
N ALA A 559 5.23 10.18 -25.63
CA ALA A 559 5.32 11.61 -25.28
C ALA A 559 6.46 12.26 -26.08
N PHE A 560 7.69 11.90 -25.72
CA PHE A 560 8.89 12.39 -26.36
C PHE A 560 10.05 11.41 -26.21
N PHE A 561 11.05 11.59 -27.06
CA PHE A 561 12.32 10.90 -27.03
C PHE A 561 13.46 11.91 -26.81
N PRO A 562 14.18 11.88 -25.67
CA PRO A 562 15.29 12.78 -25.40
C PRO A 562 16.56 12.34 -26.12
N MET A 563 17.10 13.24 -26.95
CA MET A 563 18.34 13.06 -27.71
C MET A 563 19.54 12.70 -26.83
N ASP A 564 19.57 13.17 -25.58
CA ASP A 564 20.61 12.86 -24.61
C ASP A 564 20.81 11.33 -24.43
N SER A 565 19.73 10.55 -24.58
CA SER A 565 19.77 9.08 -24.46
C SER A 565 20.59 8.40 -25.56
N LEU A 566 20.72 9.05 -26.73
CA LEU A 566 21.52 8.53 -27.84
C LEU A 566 23.01 8.83 -27.67
N ILE A 567 23.39 9.80 -26.83
CA ILE A 567 24.80 10.18 -26.63
C ILE A 567 25.43 9.28 -25.57
N THR A 568 25.75 8.05 -25.97
CA THR A 568 26.40 7.06 -25.11
C THR A 568 27.62 6.43 -25.78
N GLY A 569 28.53 5.88 -24.97
CA GLY A 569 29.72 5.17 -25.46
C GLY A 569 30.57 6.00 -26.42
N LYS A 570 30.79 5.49 -27.65
CA LYS A 570 31.62 6.13 -28.68
C LYS A 570 31.12 7.54 -29.07
N ARG A 571 29.82 7.82 -28.92
CA ARG A 571 29.24 9.13 -29.21
C ARG A 571 29.65 10.19 -28.18
N ILE A 572 29.87 9.79 -26.93
CA ILE A 572 30.46 10.67 -25.90
C ILE A 572 31.87 11.05 -26.32
N ASP A 573 32.66 10.11 -26.84
CA ASP A 573 34.02 10.40 -27.30
C ASP A 573 34.03 11.36 -28.51
N ALA A 574 33.08 11.21 -29.44
CA ALA A 574 32.89 12.14 -30.54
C ALA A 574 32.50 13.55 -30.06
N MET A 575 31.61 13.64 -29.07
CA MET A 575 31.23 14.91 -28.44
C MET A 575 32.42 15.55 -27.70
N LYS A 576 33.22 14.76 -26.97
CA LYS A 576 34.47 15.21 -26.34
C LYS A 576 35.45 15.79 -27.35
N MET A 577 35.65 15.12 -28.49
CA MET A 577 36.54 15.62 -29.54
C MET A 577 36.13 17.00 -30.06
N PHE A 578 34.82 17.26 -30.15
CA PHE A 578 34.32 18.57 -30.52
C PHE A 578 34.52 19.59 -29.39
N VAL A 579 34.03 19.28 -28.19
CA VAL A 579 33.98 20.23 -27.07
C VAL A 579 35.38 20.58 -26.54
N GLU A 580 36.27 19.60 -26.42
CA GLU A 580 37.60 19.78 -25.84
C GLU A 580 38.66 20.21 -26.87
N LYS A 581 38.58 19.69 -28.10
CA LYS A 581 39.62 19.88 -29.12
C LYS A 581 39.19 20.79 -30.28
N GLY A 582 37.93 21.24 -30.32
CA GLY A 582 37.39 22.08 -31.39
C GLY A 582 37.35 21.38 -32.75
N GLN A 583 37.33 20.05 -32.79
CA GLN A 583 37.40 19.29 -34.04
C GLN A 583 35.99 18.99 -34.58
N ASP A 584 35.61 19.68 -35.66
CA ASP A 584 34.30 19.49 -36.32
C ASP A 584 34.10 18.06 -36.90
N LYS A 585 35.19 17.29 -37.07
CA LYS A 585 35.11 15.86 -37.44
C LYS A 585 34.29 15.02 -36.43
N GLY A 586 34.35 15.38 -35.14
CA GLY A 586 33.56 14.71 -34.11
C GLY A 586 32.05 14.88 -34.32
N LEU A 587 31.64 16.09 -34.69
CA LEU A 587 30.23 16.39 -35.03
C LEU A 587 29.80 15.63 -36.30
N ALA A 588 30.61 15.59 -37.35
CA ALA A 588 30.26 14.86 -38.57
C ALA A 588 30.06 13.36 -38.31
N GLN A 589 30.92 12.75 -37.49
CA GLN A 589 30.77 11.36 -37.07
C GLN A 589 29.48 11.17 -36.26
N LEU A 590 29.25 12.01 -35.26
CA LEU A 590 28.07 11.96 -34.41
C LEU A 590 26.78 12.04 -35.22
N LYS A 591 26.71 12.97 -36.18
CA LYS A 591 25.56 13.13 -37.09
C LYS A 591 25.26 11.83 -37.83
N SER A 592 26.26 11.22 -38.46
CA SER A 592 26.07 9.98 -39.24
C SER A 592 25.55 8.82 -38.40
N GLU A 593 26.00 8.73 -37.14
CA GLU A 593 25.57 7.67 -36.22
C GLU A 593 24.16 7.92 -35.67
N LEU A 594 23.72 9.17 -35.54
CA LEU A 594 22.40 9.53 -35.00
C LEU A 594 21.27 9.32 -36.01
N ILE A 595 21.51 9.55 -37.31
CA ILE A 595 20.46 9.51 -38.36
C ILE A 595 19.72 8.17 -38.35
N SER A 596 20.44 7.04 -38.26
CA SER A 596 19.83 5.71 -38.26
C SER A 596 18.87 5.49 -37.08
N ASP A 597 19.24 5.93 -35.88
CA ASP A 597 18.42 5.75 -34.68
C ASP A 597 17.22 6.70 -34.72
N ILE A 598 17.45 7.98 -35.06
CA ILE A 598 16.41 9.00 -35.20
C ILE A 598 15.37 8.56 -36.23
N LYS A 599 15.80 7.97 -37.35
CA LYS A 599 14.90 7.46 -38.39
C LYS A 599 13.90 6.43 -37.85
N GLN A 600 14.36 5.49 -37.01
CA GLN A 600 13.50 4.46 -36.41
C GLN A 600 12.51 5.07 -35.41
N ILE A 601 12.92 6.13 -34.72
CA ILE A 601 12.12 6.85 -33.72
C ILE A 601 11.06 7.73 -34.41
N ILE A 602 11.44 8.60 -35.37
CA ILE A 602 10.52 9.48 -36.13
C ILE A 602 9.45 8.69 -36.88
N SER A 603 9.75 7.44 -37.27
CA SER A 603 8.77 6.56 -37.91
C SER A 603 7.65 6.10 -36.97
N GLN A 604 7.77 6.30 -35.65
CA GLN A 604 6.69 6.02 -34.70
C GLN A 604 5.64 7.15 -34.73
N PRO A 605 4.34 6.82 -34.62
CA PRO A 605 3.28 7.82 -34.70
C PRO A 605 3.31 8.77 -33.49
N ASN A 606 3.12 10.07 -33.77
CA ASN A 606 2.91 11.14 -32.78
C ASN A 606 4.00 11.27 -31.70
N ILE A 607 5.25 10.91 -31.99
CA ILE A 607 6.36 11.10 -31.07
C ILE A 607 7.06 12.45 -31.30
N SER A 608 7.43 13.12 -30.21
CA SER A 608 8.25 14.33 -30.27
C SER A 608 9.72 14.02 -29.99
N ILE A 609 10.65 14.59 -30.75
CA ILE A 609 12.08 14.51 -30.42
C ILE A 609 12.44 15.70 -29.56
N MET A 610 12.89 15.44 -28.34
CA MET A 610 13.42 16.46 -27.45
C MET A 610 14.90 16.70 -27.77
N LEU A 611 15.25 17.95 -28.05
CA LEU A 611 16.63 18.36 -28.30
C LEU A 611 17.50 18.15 -27.04
N LEU A 612 18.82 18.23 -27.22
CA LEU A 612 19.77 18.05 -26.12
C LEU A 612 19.51 19.03 -24.98
N ASP A 613 19.35 18.44 -23.80
CA ASP A 613 19.08 19.16 -22.56
C ASP A 613 20.31 19.18 -21.64
N ASP A 614 21.22 18.20 -21.74
CA ASP A 614 22.42 18.18 -20.92
C ASP A 614 23.40 19.32 -21.27
N PRO A 615 24.03 19.96 -20.26
CA PRO A 615 25.08 20.94 -20.52
C PRO A 615 26.32 20.25 -21.08
N LEU A 616 27.06 20.95 -21.96
CA LEU A 616 28.30 20.41 -22.55
C LEU A 616 29.34 19.99 -21.50
N SER A 617 29.29 20.58 -20.30
CA SER A 617 30.15 20.22 -19.18
C SER A 617 30.02 18.76 -18.75
N LYS A 618 28.87 18.12 -19.01
CA LYS A 618 28.62 16.70 -18.69
C LYS A 618 29.49 15.75 -19.51
N TYR A 619 29.85 16.15 -20.73
CA TYR A 619 30.65 15.33 -21.63
C TYR A 619 32.15 15.55 -21.46
N LEU A 620 32.59 16.50 -20.63
CA LEU A 620 34.00 16.79 -20.41
C LEU A 620 34.73 15.64 -19.71
N SER A 621 36.03 15.53 -19.99
CA SER A 621 36.93 14.65 -19.25
C SER A 621 37.10 15.11 -17.81
N ASP A 622 37.30 14.13 -16.92
CA ASP A 622 37.46 14.38 -15.49
C ASP A 622 38.71 15.27 -15.25
N PRO A 623 38.54 16.49 -14.70
CA PRO A 623 39.64 17.40 -14.46
C PRO A 623 40.66 16.86 -13.46
N VAL A 624 40.24 16.00 -12.52
CA VAL A 624 41.13 15.40 -11.53
C VAL A 624 42.06 14.40 -12.22
N LYS A 625 41.49 13.46 -13.00
CA LYS A 625 42.28 12.50 -13.78
C LYS A 625 43.21 13.18 -14.77
N LEU A 626 42.73 14.20 -15.49
CA LEU A 626 43.58 14.98 -16.39
C LEU A 626 44.75 15.63 -15.65
N THR A 627 44.52 16.18 -14.46
CA THR A 627 45.58 16.79 -13.65
C THR A 627 46.60 15.77 -13.17
N GLU A 628 46.17 14.58 -12.75
CA GLU A 628 47.05 13.46 -12.39
C GLU A 628 47.92 13.02 -13.58
N GLU A 629 47.31 12.78 -14.74
CA GLU A 629 48.02 12.38 -15.96
C GLU A 629 49.03 13.44 -16.43
N ILE A 630 48.67 14.72 -16.37
CA ILE A 630 49.56 15.83 -16.68
C ILE A 630 50.73 15.85 -15.69
N SER A 631 50.47 15.62 -14.41
CA SER A 631 51.52 15.61 -13.37
C SER A 631 52.51 14.46 -13.58
N VAL A 632 52.03 13.26 -13.95
CA VAL A 632 52.88 12.12 -14.30
C VAL A 632 53.73 12.43 -15.54
N LEU A 633 53.13 12.99 -16.60
CA LEU A 633 53.85 13.33 -17.83
C LEU A 633 54.88 14.44 -17.60
N ARG A 634 54.60 15.42 -16.72
CA ARG A 634 55.57 16.45 -16.31
C ARG A 634 56.75 15.84 -15.56
N ALA A 635 56.50 14.96 -14.60
CA ALA A 635 57.56 14.26 -13.86
C ALA A 635 58.43 13.37 -14.78
N GLN A 636 57.82 12.69 -15.76
CA GLN A 636 58.55 11.90 -16.77
C GLN A 636 59.40 12.78 -17.70
N LYS A 637 58.91 13.96 -18.07
CA LYS A 637 59.65 14.94 -18.85
C LYS A 637 60.88 15.42 -18.08
N GLU A 638 60.70 15.84 -16.83
CA GLU A 638 61.78 16.26 -15.94
C GLU A 638 62.85 15.17 -15.74
N PHE A 639 62.43 13.91 -15.52
CA PHE A 639 63.37 12.79 -15.35
C PHE A 639 64.17 12.46 -16.63
N LYS A 640 63.56 12.57 -17.82
CA LYS A 640 64.27 12.31 -19.09
C LYS A 640 65.21 13.45 -19.47
N GLU A 641 64.81 14.70 -19.25
CA GLU A 641 65.66 15.87 -19.46
C GLU A 641 66.89 15.85 -18.54
N GLN A 642 66.75 15.37 -17.30
CA GLN A 642 67.88 15.16 -16.37
C GLN A 642 68.85 14.05 -16.83
N ASN A 643 68.41 13.10 -17.65
CA ASN A 643 69.22 12.00 -18.16
C ASN A 643 69.66 12.20 -19.62
N GLU A 644 69.57 13.43 -20.16
CA GLU A 644 69.88 13.76 -21.57
C GLU A 644 69.13 12.91 -22.61
N GLU A 645 67.95 12.38 -22.26
CA GLU A 645 67.11 11.59 -23.15
C GLU A 645 65.97 12.42 -23.77
N GLU A 646 65.65 12.17 -25.04
CA GLU A 646 64.55 12.86 -25.73
C GLU A 646 63.16 12.44 -25.20
N PHE A 647 62.35 13.42 -24.80
CA PHE A 647 60.96 13.19 -24.36
C PHE A 647 59.99 13.08 -25.54
N LYS A 648 59.76 11.84 -26.00
CA LYS A 648 58.91 11.55 -27.18
C LYS A 648 57.41 11.88 -27.03
N LYS A 649 56.94 12.27 -25.83
CA LYS A 649 55.51 12.51 -25.52
C LYS A 649 55.13 13.98 -25.38
N GLU A 650 55.96 14.91 -25.86
CA GLU A 650 55.72 16.35 -25.69
C GLU A 650 54.39 16.84 -26.30
N LYS A 651 54.05 16.31 -27.48
CA LYS A 651 52.75 16.58 -28.12
C LYS A 651 51.57 16.10 -27.30
N GLU A 652 51.71 14.95 -26.61
CA GLU A 652 50.66 14.39 -25.74
C GLU A 652 50.46 15.26 -24.50
N LEU A 653 51.55 15.70 -23.86
CA LEU A 653 51.50 16.58 -22.68
C LEU A 653 50.82 17.92 -23.00
N ASN A 654 51.22 18.57 -24.10
CA ASN A 654 50.62 19.86 -24.50
C ASN A 654 49.14 19.72 -24.87
N ALA A 655 48.76 18.62 -25.53
CA ALA A 655 47.36 18.34 -25.85
C ALA A 655 46.50 18.16 -24.58
N LYS A 656 47.01 17.46 -23.56
CA LYS A 656 46.29 17.29 -22.29
C LYS A 656 46.17 18.60 -21.50
N ILE A 657 47.20 19.45 -21.52
CA ILE A 657 47.14 20.79 -20.89
C ILE A 657 46.05 21.64 -21.55
N ALA A 658 46.03 21.71 -22.89
CA ALA A 658 45.00 22.45 -23.62
C ALA A 658 43.59 21.90 -23.36
N THR A 659 43.46 20.57 -23.24
CA THR A 659 42.20 19.90 -22.85
C THR A 659 41.77 20.34 -21.45
N LEU A 660 42.67 20.35 -20.47
CA LEU A 660 42.35 20.78 -19.10
C LEU A 660 41.92 22.26 -19.04
N GLU A 661 42.53 23.13 -19.84
CA GLU A 661 42.12 24.54 -19.95
C GLU A 661 40.73 24.69 -20.56
N ALA A 662 40.42 23.92 -21.62
CA ALA A 662 39.09 23.89 -22.22
C ALA A 662 38.03 23.39 -21.21
N VAL A 663 38.35 22.32 -20.46
CA VAL A 663 37.49 21.77 -19.41
C VAL A 663 37.21 22.82 -18.32
N LYS A 664 38.24 23.56 -17.87
CA LYS A 664 38.08 24.62 -16.87
C LYS A 664 37.20 25.76 -17.37
N ARG A 665 37.32 26.14 -18.65
CA ARG A 665 36.51 27.21 -19.26
C ARG A 665 35.03 26.84 -19.36
N LEU A 666 34.74 25.58 -19.66
CA LEU A 666 33.38 25.07 -19.84
C LEU A 666 32.76 24.53 -18.55
N LYS A 667 33.51 24.51 -17.45
CA LYS A 667 33.01 24.05 -16.17
C LYS A 667 32.14 25.14 -15.55
N GLU A 668 30.88 24.78 -15.30
CA GLU A 668 29.94 25.65 -14.61
C GLU A 668 29.87 25.30 -13.12
N SER A 669 29.62 26.30 -12.27
CA SER A 669 29.45 26.07 -10.83
C SER A 669 28.17 25.30 -10.51
N ASN A 670 27.08 25.60 -11.24
CA ASN A 670 25.77 24.98 -11.07
C ASN A 670 25.21 24.56 -12.44
N PRO A 671 25.60 23.39 -12.97
CA PRO A 671 25.20 22.95 -14.31
C PRO A 671 23.68 22.82 -14.52
N MET A 672 22.91 22.60 -13.44
CA MET A 672 21.44 22.54 -13.50
C MET A 672 20.82 23.87 -13.98
N MET A 673 21.40 25.01 -13.62
CA MET A 673 20.93 26.35 -14.03
C MET A 673 21.86 27.01 -15.04
N GLY A 674 22.72 26.20 -15.69
CA GLY A 674 23.78 26.66 -16.56
C GLY A 674 23.35 26.75 -18.03
N THR A 675 24.34 26.59 -18.92
CA THR A 675 24.18 26.66 -20.37
C THR A 675 23.67 25.31 -20.90
N ARG A 676 22.38 25.08 -20.69
CA ARG A 676 21.67 23.83 -21.03
C ARG A 676 20.45 24.11 -21.91
N GLY A 677 19.83 23.06 -22.43
CA GLY A 677 18.59 23.12 -23.20
C GLY A 677 18.57 24.18 -24.31
N VAL A 678 17.48 24.96 -24.40
CA VAL A 678 17.32 25.99 -25.45
C VAL A 678 18.44 27.04 -25.44
N LYS A 679 18.99 27.36 -24.27
CA LYS A 679 20.11 28.34 -24.13
C LYS A 679 21.36 27.79 -24.80
N MET A 680 21.64 26.50 -24.63
CA MET A 680 22.74 25.84 -25.33
C MET A 680 22.53 25.85 -26.84
N ALA A 681 21.31 25.58 -27.30
CA ALA A 681 20.98 25.59 -28.73
C ALA A 681 21.20 26.97 -29.37
N ILE A 682 20.87 28.06 -28.66
CA ILE A 682 21.07 29.44 -29.14
C ILE A 682 22.55 29.86 -29.08
N VAL A 683 23.29 29.49 -28.04
CA VAL A 683 24.70 29.92 -27.86
C VAL A 683 25.65 29.09 -28.73
N ASN A 684 25.28 27.86 -29.09
CA ASN A 684 26.14 26.96 -29.85
C ASN A 684 25.45 26.45 -31.13
N ASP A 685 25.44 27.32 -32.15
CA ASP A 685 24.89 27.04 -33.48
C ASP A 685 25.40 25.73 -34.09
N LYS A 686 26.63 25.31 -33.79
CA LYS A 686 27.21 24.08 -34.37
C LYS A 686 26.50 22.82 -33.86
N VAL A 687 26.22 22.75 -32.56
CA VAL A 687 25.52 21.61 -31.97
C VAL A 687 24.06 21.63 -32.42
N PHE A 688 23.41 22.79 -32.37
CA PHE A 688 22.04 22.95 -32.83
C PHE A 688 21.86 22.57 -34.31
N ASN A 689 22.72 23.09 -35.20
CA ASN A 689 22.67 22.77 -36.63
C ASN A 689 22.88 21.28 -36.90
N LEU A 690 23.72 20.61 -36.10
CA LEU A 690 23.90 19.15 -36.18
C LEU A 690 22.60 18.43 -35.84
N GLU A 691 21.95 18.79 -34.73
CA GLU A 691 20.71 18.13 -34.28
C GLU A 691 19.59 18.29 -35.30
N ILE A 692 19.33 19.53 -35.73
CA ILE A 692 18.28 19.84 -36.70
C ILE A 692 18.57 19.19 -38.06
N SER A 693 19.82 19.20 -38.52
CA SER A 693 20.17 18.54 -39.78
C SER A 693 20.02 17.02 -39.69
N ALA A 694 20.37 16.39 -38.56
CA ALA A 694 20.20 14.96 -38.36
C ALA A 694 18.71 14.57 -38.37
N ILE A 695 17.86 15.37 -37.71
CA ILE A 695 16.40 15.19 -37.70
C ILE A 695 15.82 15.36 -39.10
N SER A 696 16.22 16.41 -39.83
CA SER A 696 15.75 16.70 -41.19
C SER A 696 16.11 15.59 -42.17
N GLU A 697 17.36 15.13 -42.16
CA GLU A 697 17.83 14.04 -43.02
C GLU A 697 17.13 12.71 -42.67
N ALA A 698 17.01 12.38 -41.38
CA ALA A 698 16.31 11.19 -40.94
C ALA A 698 14.82 11.20 -41.35
N ALA A 699 14.14 12.35 -41.26
CA ALA A 699 12.75 12.49 -41.67
C ALA A 699 12.57 12.30 -43.18
N LYS A 700 13.43 12.93 -43.98
CA LYS A 700 13.44 12.79 -45.45
C LYS A 700 13.73 11.34 -45.87
N GLU A 701 14.67 10.68 -45.21
CA GLU A 701 14.97 9.26 -45.45
C GLU A 701 13.87 8.30 -45.00
N ALA A 702 13.10 8.67 -43.98
CA ALA A 702 11.95 7.90 -43.50
C ALA A 702 10.69 8.12 -44.35
N GLY A 703 10.67 9.16 -45.21
CA GLY A 703 9.47 9.57 -45.93
C GLY A 703 8.42 10.23 -45.04
N VAL A 704 8.83 10.81 -43.92
CA VAL A 704 7.95 11.50 -42.95
C VAL A 704 7.91 12.98 -43.27
N SER A 705 6.72 13.51 -43.58
CA SER A 705 6.52 14.91 -43.97
C SER A 705 6.22 15.85 -42.80
N SER A 706 5.80 15.31 -41.65
CA SER A 706 5.48 16.09 -40.44
C SER A 706 6.24 15.55 -39.25
N ILE A 707 6.96 16.42 -38.54
CA ILE A 707 7.77 16.07 -37.36
C ILE A 707 7.39 16.95 -36.16
N SER A 708 7.60 16.45 -34.95
CA SER A 708 7.40 17.20 -33.71
C SER A 708 8.73 17.33 -32.96
N ILE A 709 9.13 18.55 -32.62
CA ILE A 709 10.39 18.86 -31.92
C ILE A 709 10.06 19.53 -30.59
N LEU A 710 10.59 19.01 -29.48
CA LEU A 710 10.41 19.56 -28.13
C LEU A 710 11.69 20.29 -27.69
N LEU A 711 11.55 21.55 -27.30
CA LEU A 711 12.64 22.39 -26.81
C LEU A 711 12.78 22.28 -25.28
N PRO A 712 13.91 21.79 -24.74
CA PRO A 712 14.19 21.78 -23.30
C PRO A 712 14.42 23.17 -22.68
N ASP A 713 14.13 23.31 -21.38
CA ASP A 713 14.45 24.50 -20.55
C ASP A 713 14.01 25.85 -21.13
N VAL A 714 12.81 25.91 -21.73
CA VAL A 714 12.28 27.16 -22.30
C VAL A 714 11.82 28.08 -21.17
N THR A 715 12.26 29.33 -21.23
CA THR A 715 11.91 30.37 -20.26
C THR A 715 11.05 31.48 -20.84
N ASP A 716 11.12 31.72 -22.16
CA ASP A 716 10.43 32.79 -22.88
C ASP A 716 10.01 32.37 -24.30
N GLY A 717 8.89 32.89 -24.81
CA GLY A 717 8.49 32.68 -26.20
C GLY A 717 9.50 33.23 -27.22
N CYS A 718 10.27 34.26 -26.88
CA CYS A 718 11.32 34.79 -27.75
C CYS A 718 12.43 33.76 -28.06
N GLU A 719 12.73 32.86 -27.11
CA GLU A 719 13.72 31.80 -27.32
C GLU A 719 13.24 30.82 -28.40
N VAL A 720 11.95 30.46 -28.36
CA VAL A 720 11.31 29.60 -29.37
C VAL A 720 11.31 30.27 -30.74
N ALA A 721 10.97 31.56 -30.80
CA ALA A 721 10.95 32.33 -32.05
C ALA A 721 12.34 32.39 -32.72
N GLU A 722 13.41 32.59 -31.96
CA GLU A 722 14.77 32.61 -32.52
C GLU A 722 15.19 31.22 -33.02
N ILE A 723 14.87 30.15 -32.30
CA ILE A 723 15.15 28.77 -32.73
C ILE A 723 14.43 28.42 -34.04
N LYS A 724 13.17 28.82 -34.20
CA LYS A 724 12.42 28.66 -35.47
C LYS A 724 13.12 29.37 -36.62
N LYS A 725 13.60 30.60 -36.38
CA LYS A 725 14.31 31.39 -37.38
C LYS A 725 15.65 30.77 -37.76
N MET A 726 16.43 30.27 -36.80
CA MET A 726 17.72 29.62 -37.04
C MET A 726 17.56 28.28 -37.79
N SER A 727 16.45 27.56 -37.59
CA SER A 727 16.22 26.25 -38.21
C SER A 727 15.47 26.27 -39.54
N ALA A 728 14.89 27.41 -39.94
CA ALA A 728 14.01 27.52 -41.10
C ALA A 728 14.60 26.96 -42.41
N SER A 729 15.88 27.24 -42.70
CA SER A 729 16.55 26.73 -43.91
C SER A 729 16.89 25.24 -43.85
N LEU A 730 17.07 24.68 -42.66
CA LEU A 730 17.44 23.27 -42.48
C LEU A 730 16.22 22.34 -42.54
N LEU A 731 15.04 22.87 -42.18
CA LEU A 731 13.78 22.14 -42.13
C LEU A 731 12.90 22.37 -43.36
N GLU A 732 13.45 22.96 -44.42
CA GLU A 732 12.71 23.21 -45.66
C GLU A 732 12.14 21.91 -46.26
N GLY A 733 10.83 21.94 -46.53
CA GLY A 733 10.06 20.80 -47.05
C GLY A 733 9.42 19.90 -45.98
N LEU A 734 9.56 20.22 -44.68
CA LEU A 734 8.92 19.50 -43.58
C LEU A 734 7.92 20.40 -42.84
N GLU A 735 6.79 19.83 -42.45
CA GLU A 735 5.86 20.45 -41.50
C GLU A 735 6.37 20.18 -40.08
N VAL A 736 6.63 21.23 -39.30
CA VAL A 736 7.27 21.09 -37.98
C VAL A 736 6.34 21.63 -36.91
N LYS A 737 6.01 20.76 -35.93
CA LYS A 737 5.32 21.15 -34.70
C LYS A 737 6.34 21.42 -33.60
N TRP A 738 6.27 22.61 -33.00
CA TRP A 738 7.19 23.06 -31.96
C TRP A 738 6.57 22.88 -30.58
N GLY A 739 7.25 22.12 -29.73
CA GLY A 739 6.93 21.96 -28.33
C GLY A 739 7.87 22.76 -27.44
N SER A 740 7.37 23.24 -26.31
CA SER A 740 8.22 23.85 -25.26
C SER A 740 8.13 23.04 -23.98
N SER A 741 9.29 22.62 -23.48
CA SER A 741 9.41 22.08 -22.15
C SER A 741 9.63 23.21 -21.14
N VAL A 742 8.76 23.24 -20.13
CA VAL A 742 8.67 24.28 -19.11
C VAL A 742 9.04 23.68 -17.76
N GLU A 743 10.10 24.20 -17.16
CA GLU A 743 10.64 23.69 -15.89
C GLU A 743 11.05 24.78 -14.89
N SER A 744 10.83 26.05 -15.22
CA SER A 744 11.14 27.19 -14.35
C SER A 744 9.90 27.98 -13.97
N ALA A 745 9.93 28.62 -12.80
CA ALA A 745 8.83 29.48 -12.37
C ALA A 745 8.57 30.64 -13.35
N ARG A 746 9.63 31.20 -13.95
CA ARG A 746 9.50 32.25 -14.98
C ARG A 746 8.72 31.76 -16.19
N ALA A 747 9.01 30.56 -16.67
CA ALA A 747 8.35 29.99 -17.83
C ALA A 747 6.83 29.83 -17.60
N CYS A 748 6.42 29.38 -16.41
CA CYS A 748 5.01 29.32 -16.05
C CYS A 748 4.33 30.70 -16.04
N LEU A 749 5.02 31.74 -15.55
CA LEU A 749 4.49 33.12 -15.57
C LEU A 749 4.48 33.76 -16.96
N MET A 750 5.33 33.28 -17.87
CA MET A 750 5.44 33.77 -19.24
C MET A 750 4.67 32.90 -20.25
N MET A 751 3.75 32.07 -19.75
CA MET A 751 3.10 31.03 -20.54
C MET A 751 2.34 31.58 -21.74
N GLU A 752 1.74 32.77 -21.63
CA GLU A 752 1.07 33.40 -22.77
C GLU A 752 1.99 33.63 -23.98
N THR A 753 3.26 33.97 -23.73
CA THR A 753 4.24 34.20 -24.80
C THR A 753 4.74 32.90 -25.39
N ILE A 754 4.93 31.87 -24.55
CA ILE A 754 5.35 30.54 -24.95
C ILE A 754 4.24 29.88 -25.79
N ALA A 755 2.99 29.94 -25.34
CA ALA A 755 1.84 29.34 -26.01
C ALA A 755 1.53 29.97 -27.38
N LYS A 756 1.93 31.23 -27.64
CA LYS A 756 1.84 31.85 -28.98
C LYS A 756 2.81 31.23 -29.97
N GLU A 757 3.96 30.77 -29.47
CA GLU A 757 5.05 30.24 -30.30
C GLU A 757 5.12 28.71 -30.30
N SER A 758 4.27 28.02 -29.56
CA SER A 758 4.35 26.56 -29.42
C SER A 758 3.02 25.88 -29.76
N ASP A 759 3.11 24.75 -30.46
CA ASP A 759 1.98 23.90 -30.83
C ASP A 759 1.55 22.98 -29.67
N PHE A 760 2.48 22.67 -28.75
CA PHE A 760 2.23 21.90 -27.53
C PHE A 760 3.21 22.30 -26.42
N ILE A 761 2.85 21.98 -25.17
CA ILE A 761 3.62 22.37 -23.99
C ILE A 761 3.85 21.13 -23.13
N ALA A 762 5.08 20.96 -22.64
CA ALA A 762 5.45 19.89 -21.72
C ALA A 762 5.89 20.52 -20.38
N ILE A 763 5.14 20.31 -19.30
CA ILE A 763 5.49 20.84 -17.97
C ILE A 763 6.24 19.77 -17.19
N SER A 764 7.49 20.06 -16.81
CA SER A 764 8.35 19.19 -16.01
C SER A 764 8.07 19.39 -14.53
N THR A 765 7.40 18.44 -13.88
CA THR A 765 7.15 18.53 -12.42
C THR A 765 8.45 18.44 -11.63
N THR A 766 9.40 17.61 -12.06
CA THR A 766 10.68 17.47 -11.37
C THR A 766 11.50 18.76 -11.45
N GLY A 767 11.61 19.36 -12.63
CA GLY A 767 12.35 20.60 -12.81
C GLY A 767 11.69 21.78 -12.07
N LEU A 768 10.36 21.89 -12.19
CA LEU A 768 9.60 22.97 -11.55
C LEU A 768 9.66 22.91 -10.02
N GLN A 769 9.60 21.72 -9.44
CA GLN A 769 9.76 21.59 -7.98
C GLN A 769 11.16 22.00 -7.52
N GLN A 770 12.21 21.64 -8.27
CA GLN A 770 13.57 22.07 -7.92
C GLN A 770 13.73 23.59 -8.00
N THR A 771 13.15 24.24 -9.01
CA THR A 771 13.27 25.70 -9.19
C THR A 771 12.42 26.48 -8.20
N VAL A 772 11.20 26.03 -7.89
CA VAL A 772 10.31 26.70 -6.91
C VAL A 772 10.83 26.55 -5.48
N TYR A 773 11.31 25.36 -5.10
CA TYR A 773 11.92 25.17 -3.78
C TYR A 773 13.34 25.76 -3.67
N GLY A 774 14.01 26.01 -4.79
CA GLY A 774 15.43 26.36 -4.82
C GLY A 774 16.33 25.22 -4.34
N MET A 775 15.94 23.97 -4.64
CA MET A 775 16.61 22.77 -4.14
C MET A 775 17.07 21.89 -5.30
N CYS A 776 18.36 21.57 -5.36
CA CYS A 776 18.86 20.48 -6.18
C CYS A 776 18.44 19.15 -5.53
N LYS A 777 17.70 18.30 -6.25
CA LYS A 777 17.19 17.03 -5.72
C LYS A 777 18.31 16.15 -5.15
N ALA A 778 19.39 15.97 -5.92
CA ALA A 778 20.50 15.08 -5.55
C ALA A 778 21.20 15.49 -4.24
N ASP A 779 21.30 16.80 -3.98
CA ASP A 779 21.91 17.34 -2.77
C ASP A 779 20.92 17.35 -1.61
N ALA A 780 19.68 17.80 -1.84
CA ALA A 780 18.66 17.94 -0.81
C ALA A 780 18.30 16.60 -0.15
N GLU A 781 18.07 15.56 -0.96
CA GLU A 781 17.74 14.21 -0.47
C GLU A 781 18.86 13.62 0.38
N LYS A 782 20.12 13.90 0.03
CA LYS A 782 21.29 13.39 0.75
C LYS A 782 21.59 14.16 2.03
N LEU A 783 21.36 15.47 2.04
CA LEU A 783 21.89 16.36 3.07
C LEU A 783 20.90 16.67 4.20
N PHE A 784 19.64 17.01 3.90
CA PHE A 784 18.76 17.60 4.92
C PHE A 784 17.26 17.25 4.83
N VAL A 785 16.75 16.68 3.72
CA VAL A 785 15.31 16.39 3.58
C VAL A 785 14.79 15.47 4.69
N THR A 786 15.57 14.46 5.09
CA THR A 786 15.24 13.56 6.20
C THR A 786 15.10 14.30 7.54
N ASP A 787 15.96 15.28 7.81
CA ASP A 787 15.89 16.09 9.03
C ASP A 787 14.67 17.01 9.04
N TYR A 788 14.29 17.57 7.88
CA TYR A 788 13.08 18.38 7.73
C TYR A 788 11.82 17.58 8.01
N MET A 789 11.75 16.34 7.49
CA MET A 789 10.63 15.44 7.78
C MET A 789 10.58 15.03 9.25
N THR A 790 11.74 14.72 9.85
CA THR A 790 11.82 14.33 11.27
C THR A 790 11.38 15.46 12.20
N ARG A 791 11.62 16.72 11.83
CA ARG A 791 11.19 17.91 12.56
C ARG A 791 9.75 18.35 12.24
N GLY A 792 9.08 17.67 11.31
CA GLY A 792 7.72 18.01 10.88
C GLY A 792 7.59 19.30 10.07
N ILE A 793 8.70 19.83 9.53
CA ILE A 793 8.69 21.00 8.63
C ILE A 793 8.07 20.60 7.29
N LEU A 794 8.46 19.43 6.79
CA LEU A 794 7.87 18.80 5.61
C LEU A 794 7.10 17.57 6.04
N ARG A 795 5.88 17.39 5.51
CA ARG A 795 5.09 16.17 5.74
C ARG A 795 5.59 15.00 4.92
N GLU A 796 6.07 15.28 3.72
CA GLU A 796 6.64 14.33 2.77
C GLU A 796 7.75 14.98 1.95
N SER A 797 8.58 14.19 1.29
CA SER A 797 9.59 14.72 0.37
C SER A 797 8.91 15.46 -0.79
N PRO A 798 9.34 16.70 -1.13
CA PRO A 798 8.79 17.44 -2.26
C PRO A 798 9.05 16.71 -3.58
N PHE A 799 10.09 15.88 -3.67
CA PHE A 799 10.38 15.14 -4.90
C PHE A 799 9.52 13.89 -5.07
N LYS A 800 8.72 13.51 -4.07
CA LYS A 800 7.86 12.31 -4.13
C LYS A 800 6.56 12.60 -4.88
N SER A 801 5.79 13.58 -4.44
CA SER A 801 4.53 13.99 -5.07
C SER A 801 4.54 15.48 -5.37
N VAL A 802 3.69 15.92 -6.30
CA VAL A 802 3.56 17.35 -6.60
C VAL A 802 3.12 18.09 -5.34
N ASP A 803 3.84 19.16 -5.01
CA ASP A 803 3.40 20.17 -4.04
C ASP A 803 2.20 20.94 -4.61
N GLU A 804 1.00 20.60 -4.14
CA GLU A 804 -0.26 21.18 -4.60
C GLU A 804 -0.40 22.67 -4.25
N ASP A 805 0.21 23.11 -3.14
CA ASP A 805 -0.02 24.45 -2.57
C ASP A 805 0.74 25.54 -3.35
N ALA A 806 1.95 25.24 -3.83
CA ALA A 806 2.78 26.20 -4.56
C ALA A 806 3.00 25.79 -6.01
N VAL A 807 3.59 24.62 -6.24
CA VAL A 807 3.94 24.16 -7.58
C VAL A 807 2.70 23.83 -8.39
N GLY A 808 1.70 23.22 -7.75
CA GLY A 808 0.41 22.91 -8.34
C GLY A 808 -0.36 24.14 -8.78
N GLU A 809 -0.47 25.18 -7.94
CA GLU A 809 -1.14 26.43 -8.32
C GLU A 809 -0.42 27.12 -9.50
N LEU A 810 0.91 27.10 -9.53
CA LEU A 810 1.68 27.64 -10.64
C LEU A 810 1.43 26.85 -11.95
N MET A 811 1.34 25.52 -11.87
CA MET A 811 1.02 24.66 -13.02
C MET A 811 -0.41 24.90 -13.53
N LYS A 812 -1.35 25.14 -12.62
CA LYS A 812 -2.75 25.43 -12.94
C LYS A 812 -2.92 26.80 -13.61
N GLU A 813 -2.23 27.81 -13.11
CA GLU A 813 -2.19 29.15 -13.74
C GLU A 813 -1.57 29.05 -15.14
N ALA A 814 -0.41 28.41 -15.27
CA ALA A 814 0.20 28.12 -16.56
C ALA A 814 -0.74 27.39 -17.54
N ALA A 815 -1.41 26.33 -17.09
CA ALA A 815 -2.33 25.58 -17.94
C ALA A 815 -3.50 26.45 -18.42
N LYS A 816 -4.04 27.29 -17.54
CA LYS A 816 -5.11 28.23 -17.87
C LYS A 816 -4.64 29.26 -18.90
N ASP A 817 -3.50 29.89 -18.68
CA ASP A 817 -2.97 30.94 -19.57
C ASP A 817 -2.64 30.39 -20.96
N ALA A 818 -2.09 29.17 -21.03
CA ALA A 818 -1.86 28.48 -22.30
C ALA A 818 -3.17 28.24 -23.07
N LYS A 819 -4.21 27.77 -22.39
CA LYS A 819 -5.53 27.49 -22.98
C LYS A 819 -6.29 28.77 -23.36
N GLU A 820 -6.07 29.89 -22.67
CA GLU A 820 -6.64 31.19 -23.04
C GLU A 820 -6.06 31.72 -24.35
N VAL A 821 -4.76 31.49 -24.59
CA VAL A 821 -4.11 31.84 -25.87
C VAL A 821 -4.52 30.89 -26.99
N ASN A 822 -4.48 29.59 -26.74
CA ASN A 822 -4.85 28.57 -27.71
C ASN A 822 -5.65 27.44 -27.02
N PRO A 823 -6.99 27.41 -27.16
CA PRO A 823 -7.83 26.41 -26.53
C PRO A 823 -7.50 24.95 -26.90
N ASN A 824 -6.88 24.76 -28.07
CA ASN A 824 -6.53 23.44 -28.60
C ASN A 824 -5.07 23.05 -28.33
N ILE A 825 -4.28 23.87 -27.61
CA ILE A 825 -2.89 23.54 -27.29
C ILE A 825 -2.85 22.30 -26.41
N ASN A 826 -2.01 21.32 -26.76
CA ASN A 826 -1.87 20.09 -25.97
C ASN A 826 -0.88 20.33 -24.83
N ILE A 827 -1.33 20.14 -23.59
CA ILE A 827 -0.51 20.30 -22.39
C ILE A 827 -0.21 18.92 -21.80
N ILE A 828 1.07 18.57 -21.82
CA ILE A 828 1.62 17.31 -21.32
C ILE A 828 2.33 17.59 -19.99
N ILE A 829 2.02 16.84 -18.95
CA ILE A 829 2.82 16.88 -17.71
C ILE A 829 3.73 15.67 -17.66
N TYR A 830 5.00 15.86 -17.32
CA TYR A 830 5.97 14.78 -17.18
C TYR A 830 6.86 14.97 -15.95
N GLY A 831 7.43 13.87 -15.46
CA GLY A 831 8.32 13.86 -14.31
C GLY A 831 8.08 12.65 -13.41
N GLU A 832 8.90 12.50 -12.38
CA GLU A 832 8.80 11.33 -11.50
C GLU A 832 7.48 11.29 -10.73
N GLN A 833 6.95 12.46 -10.40
CA GLN A 833 5.71 12.62 -9.65
C GLN A 833 4.50 12.15 -10.47
N CYS A 834 4.59 12.10 -11.80
CA CYS A 834 3.56 11.54 -12.68
C CYS A 834 3.39 10.02 -12.54
N SER A 835 4.21 9.37 -11.73
CA SER A 835 4.03 7.96 -11.32
C SER A 835 3.27 7.82 -10.00
N ILE A 836 2.97 8.93 -9.31
CA ILE A 836 2.31 8.92 -8.01
C ILE A 836 0.83 9.27 -8.15
N ALA A 837 -0.03 8.40 -7.64
CA ALA A 837 -1.47 8.51 -7.77
C ALA A 837 -2.05 9.84 -7.26
N LYS A 838 -1.52 10.36 -6.13
CA LYS A 838 -1.90 11.66 -5.57
C LYS A 838 -1.64 12.78 -6.59
N SER A 839 -0.42 12.85 -7.12
CA SER A 839 -0.04 13.81 -8.15
C SER A 839 -0.87 13.66 -9.41
N ILE A 840 -1.09 12.44 -9.91
CA ILE A 840 -1.88 12.19 -11.12
C ILE A 840 -3.31 12.74 -10.97
N LYS A 841 -3.93 12.51 -9.81
CA LYS A 841 -5.28 13.00 -9.51
C LYS A 841 -5.34 14.53 -9.54
N TYR A 842 -4.36 15.19 -8.92
CA TYR A 842 -4.24 16.65 -8.94
C TYR A 842 -3.94 17.19 -10.35
N CYS A 843 -2.96 16.63 -11.04
CA CYS A 843 -2.63 17.01 -12.41
C CYS A 843 -3.85 16.90 -13.34
N THR A 844 -4.67 15.85 -13.19
CA THR A 844 -5.90 15.68 -13.96
C THR A 844 -6.97 16.73 -13.64
N SER A 845 -6.99 17.32 -12.44
CA SER A 845 -7.98 18.32 -12.06
C SER A 845 -7.65 19.75 -12.52
N ILE A 846 -6.38 20.03 -12.87
CA ILE A 846 -5.93 21.37 -13.27
C ILE A 846 -6.05 21.66 -14.78
N GLY A 847 -6.78 20.83 -15.54
CA GLY A 847 -7.13 21.11 -16.94
C GLY A 847 -6.05 20.75 -17.97
N ILE A 848 -5.23 19.75 -17.69
CA ILE A 848 -4.24 19.22 -18.63
C ILE A 848 -4.86 18.23 -19.62
N ASP A 849 -4.18 17.99 -20.74
CA ASP A 849 -4.63 17.04 -21.77
C ASP A 849 -3.93 15.68 -21.65
N SER A 850 -2.66 15.65 -21.22
CA SER A 850 -1.85 14.43 -21.19
C SER A 850 -0.96 14.30 -19.96
N ILE A 851 -0.82 13.08 -19.45
CA ILE A 851 0.17 12.72 -18.43
C ILE A 851 1.19 11.76 -19.03
N ALA A 852 2.47 12.10 -18.88
CA ALA A 852 3.59 11.27 -19.31
C ALA A 852 4.20 10.53 -18.11
N CYS A 853 4.10 9.21 -18.12
CA CYS A 853 4.67 8.34 -17.08
C CYS A 853 5.40 7.13 -17.69
N PRO A 854 6.35 6.51 -16.97
CA PRO A 854 7.01 5.30 -17.45
C PRO A 854 6.01 4.19 -17.84
N ALA A 855 6.36 3.36 -18.83
CA ALA A 855 5.49 2.30 -19.35
C ALA A 855 4.93 1.38 -18.26
N SER A 856 5.73 1.05 -17.24
CA SER A 856 5.30 0.23 -16.10
C SER A 856 4.18 0.86 -15.26
N MET A 857 4.05 2.19 -15.29
CA MET A 857 3.07 2.96 -14.51
C MET A 857 1.83 3.36 -15.31
N VAL A 858 1.81 3.12 -16.62
CA VAL A 858 0.67 3.47 -17.49
C VAL A 858 -0.67 2.92 -17.00
N PRO A 859 -0.80 1.63 -16.58
CA PRO A 859 -2.07 1.12 -16.06
C PRO A 859 -2.55 1.87 -14.81
N VAL A 860 -1.62 2.23 -13.93
CA VAL A 860 -1.90 2.98 -12.70
C VAL A 860 -2.34 4.40 -13.03
N ALA A 861 -1.64 5.06 -13.95
CA ALA A 861 -1.97 6.40 -14.41
C ALA A 861 -3.36 6.43 -15.06
N LYS A 862 -3.69 5.46 -15.91
CA LYS A 862 -5.02 5.32 -16.54
C LYS A 862 -6.14 5.19 -15.50
N LEU A 863 -5.96 4.31 -14.52
CA LEU A 863 -6.91 4.15 -13.41
C LEU A 863 -7.10 5.46 -12.64
N CYS A 864 -6.00 6.13 -12.28
CA CYS A 864 -6.06 7.38 -11.52
C CYS A 864 -6.71 8.53 -12.30
N CYS A 865 -6.44 8.63 -13.61
CA CYS A 865 -7.08 9.61 -14.50
C CYS A 865 -8.58 9.37 -14.56
N ALA A 866 -9.01 8.12 -14.78
CA ALA A 866 -10.44 7.77 -14.81
C ALA A 866 -11.14 8.10 -13.47
N GLN A 867 -10.51 7.78 -12.34
CA GLN A 867 -11.04 8.14 -11.02
C GLN A 867 -11.17 9.66 -10.83
N SER A 868 -10.18 10.44 -11.25
CA SER A 868 -10.23 11.90 -11.17
C SER A 868 -11.34 12.47 -12.07
N VAL A 869 -11.50 11.92 -13.28
CA VAL A 869 -12.60 12.27 -14.18
C VAL A 869 -13.97 12.00 -13.57
N ILE A 870 -14.15 10.89 -12.84
CA ILE A 870 -15.39 10.57 -12.13
C ILE A 870 -15.62 11.56 -10.98
N ALA A 871 -14.58 11.84 -10.19
CA ALA A 871 -14.66 12.75 -9.06
C ALA A 871 -15.06 14.18 -9.50
N ASN A 872 -14.51 14.68 -10.62
CA ASN A 872 -14.81 16.01 -11.15
C ASN A 872 -16.21 16.13 -11.79
N ARG A 873 -16.94 15.02 -12.01
CA ARG A 873 -18.33 15.05 -12.49
C ARG A 873 -19.35 15.21 -11.34
N LYS A 874 -18.98 14.84 -10.12
CA LYS A 874 -19.82 14.93 -8.91
C LYS A 874 -19.62 16.28 -8.26
#